data_AF-R4PXJ7-F1
#
_entry.id   AF-R4PXJ7-F1
#
_cell.length_a   1.000
_cell.length_b   1.000
_cell.length_c   1.000
_cell.angle_alpha   90.00
_cell.angle_beta   90.00
_cell.angle_gamma   90.00
#
_symmetry.space_group_name_H-M   'P 1'
#
loop_
_entity.id
_entity.type
_entity.pdbx_description
1 polymer ?
#
loop_
_entity_poly.entity_id
_entity_poly.type
_entity_poly.pdbx_seq_one_letter_code
_entity_poly.pdbx_strand_id
1 'polypeptide(L)'
;MSFSYNLYVIQNRNPENIPVVPLQSPETESRRPLMEKIRDKIDGAKSWIKEHVNPLTSPELEQQTGEALTYVAERTIADAGAYEMRGPGDSERITEAVGAAAEQTVAGGLVGRSNPIETLERDGFDQELVDATVEIAAEDPETAEAIAKEIDRVEGVLRTPEHAAREVYKAKIKRLKETTTSSIESFTSANLDSLSKQERKSLLDNPESWDSERRKLHESVFEEAILKAHALSERLKEKNPKPTIYALRGNTASGKTRALSAGHEMFAGILDGRGEPSGAINPDSYKFALREGDPDISAAQVHDEGSMISRRIERQLTDPDMSVVLDKRNETPGDIEDILANASETERNVRILDVDVPLESSLVGVLMREKGGEDPNVPFDAIIKGFVGIRANRSELIKQVETGSNTAVDGYMLMAFDPDERRPVVVAVLIDGKVVVDQKRQELYARLFSTPEQAEADAEVLGNTVIDDAFIQQHCNSSYDNSEKGREHAAKVAARLGGFKGKTLRRAVDIMAGAGTAQELKGYLADANHNLLATSRTANGTIDTSASSTKAASMESIDGDEAAARAKANFDKAISLAFEQRDADFSSASKVRQLVESIAAQINDGIVKEGSLIRTGEDSDKYPYTRLDELPAAMEQFYEELHQKLTNPDSDPVEVAAFCEYHIDLVDHFFADGCGKTAKAISSFVLMRAGLSLPSYKGGRDEYYKHAPRSIVRVDQIADRAAWQDFLQYYKSMVKTDNGGI
;
A
#
# COMPACT_ATOMS: atom_id res chain seq x y z
N MET A 1 27.25 11.97 45.07
CA MET A 1 27.69 13.02 44.12
C MET A 1 26.95 12.77 42.82
N SER A 2 25.95 13.61 42.58
CA SER A 2 24.96 13.52 41.51
C SER A 2 25.31 14.51 40.41
N PHE A 3 25.32 14.08 39.15
CA PHE A 3 25.22 14.98 38.00
C PHE A 3 24.09 14.47 37.11
N SER A 4 22.97 15.19 37.19
CA SER A 4 21.78 15.02 36.37
C SER A 4 21.90 15.97 35.17
N TYR A 5 21.92 15.45 33.95
CA TYR A 5 21.67 16.26 32.76
C TYR A 5 20.17 16.26 32.47
N ASN A 6 19.54 17.42 32.68
CA ASN A 6 18.18 17.69 32.23
C ASN A 6 18.21 17.96 30.72
N LEU A 7 17.55 17.10 29.94
CA LEU A 7 17.18 17.42 28.56
C LEU A 7 15.75 18.01 28.58
N TYR A 8 15.63 19.28 28.17
CA TYR A 8 14.35 19.92 27.93
C TYR A 8 13.73 19.37 26.65
N VAL A 9 12.49 18.86 26.76
CA VAL A 9 11.62 18.50 25.64
C VAL A 9 10.89 19.76 25.18
N ILE A 10 11.04 20.15 23.91
CA ILE A 10 10.21 21.19 23.28
C ILE A 10 9.00 20.52 22.65
N GLN A 11 7.81 20.90 23.13
CA GLN A 11 6.50 20.49 22.63
C GLN A 11 6.07 21.32 21.40
N ASN A 12 5.37 20.65 20.49
CA ASN A 12 4.54 21.17 19.39
C ASN A 12 3.82 22.50 19.71
N ARG A 13 4.04 23.55 18.89
CA ARG A 13 3.07 24.63 18.65
C ARG A 13 3.18 25.24 17.24
N ASN A 14 2.04 25.23 16.55
CA ASN A 14 1.43 26.17 15.59
C ASN A 14 2.34 27.17 14.80
N PRO A 15 2.37 27.14 13.45
CA PRO A 15 3.35 27.87 12.62
C PRO A 15 3.09 29.38 12.36
N GLU A 16 2.10 30.04 12.97
CA GLU A 16 1.73 31.41 12.54
C GLU A 16 2.23 32.58 13.41
N ASN A 17 3.20 32.40 14.31
CA ASN A 17 3.80 33.54 15.02
C ASN A 17 5.24 33.25 15.49
N ILE A 18 6.24 33.68 14.71
CA ILE A 18 7.64 33.77 15.17
C ILE A 18 8.12 35.22 14.95
N PRO A 19 8.56 35.95 15.99
CA PRO A 19 9.23 37.22 15.80
C PRO A 19 10.65 36.98 15.30
N VAL A 20 11.06 37.74 14.28
CA VAL A 20 12.44 37.75 13.77
C VAL A 20 13.36 38.28 14.87
N VAL A 21 14.19 37.40 15.45
CA VAL A 21 15.30 37.77 16.33
C VAL A 21 16.60 37.62 15.54
N PRO A 22 17.47 38.65 15.46
CA PRO A 22 18.71 38.53 14.72
C PRO A 22 19.69 37.61 15.46
N LEU A 23 20.17 36.58 14.76
CA LEU A 23 21.27 35.73 15.21
C LEU A 23 22.56 36.56 15.23
N GLN A 24 22.90 37.12 16.40
CA GLN A 24 24.28 37.45 16.73
C GLN A 24 24.83 36.33 17.60
N SER A 25 25.52 35.37 16.99
CA SER A 25 26.46 34.50 17.72
C SER A 25 27.89 34.90 17.36
N PRO A 26 28.85 34.83 18.29
CA PRO A 26 30.21 35.29 18.03
C PRO A 26 30.91 34.29 17.12
N GLU A 27 31.40 34.74 15.97
CA GLU A 27 32.37 34.02 15.17
C GLU A 27 33.52 33.57 16.09
N THR A 28 33.65 32.27 16.34
CA THR A 28 34.84 31.74 17.00
C THR A 28 36.03 32.03 16.10
N GLU A 29 36.98 32.82 16.62
CA GLU A 29 38.19 33.33 15.97
C GLU A 29 39.03 32.24 15.26
N SER A 30 38.83 30.97 15.61
CA SER A 30 39.42 29.81 14.96
C SER A 30 38.90 29.50 13.54
N ARG A 31 37.73 29.99 13.16
CA ARG A 31 37.12 29.73 11.84
C ARG A 31 37.37 30.84 10.80
N ARG A 32 37.80 32.03 11.25
CA ARG A 32 38.05 33.19 10.37
C ARG A 32 39.05 32.90 9.23
N PRO A 33 40.20 32.23 9.47
CA PRO A 33 41.16 31.94 8.39
C PRO A 33 40.62 30.98 7.32
N LEU A 34 39.70 30.08 7.68
CA LEU A 34 39.05 29.16 6.73
C LEU A 34 38.01 29.90 5.89
N MET A 35 37.20 30.75 6.53
CA MET A 35 36.18 31.56 5.84
C MET A 35 36.80 32.60 4.90
N GLU A 36 37.95 33.18 5.25
CA GLU A 36 38.70 34.07 4.34
C GLU A 36 39.22 33.30 3.10
N LYS A 37 39.76 32.09 3.28
CA LYS A 37 40.21 31.26 2.14
C LYS A 37 39.07 30.83 1.21
N ILE A 38 37.90 30.52 1.76
CA ILE A 38 36.71 30.18 0.98
C ILE A 38 36.22 31.41 0.21
N ARG A 39 36.20 32.59 0.84
CA ARG A 39 35.82 33.85 0.22
C ARG A 39 36.76 34.23 -0.94
N ASP A 40 38.07 34.12 -0.75
CA ASP A 40 39.06 34.41 -1.79
C ASP A 40 38.90 33.47 -3.02
N LYS A 41 38.55 32.21 -2.80
CA LYS A 41 38.26 31.24 -3.87
C LYS A 41 36.98 31.59 -4.63
N ILE A 42 35.93 32.03 -3.94
CA ILE A 42 34.67 32.49 -4.55
C ILE A 42 34.90 33.75 -5.37
N ASP A 43 35.64 34.72 -4.84
CA ASP A 43 35.92 35.97 -5.55
C ASP A 43 36.83 35.73 -6.77
N GLY A 44 37.79 34.80 -6.67
CA GLY A 44 38.58 34.33 -7.83
C GLY A 44 37.73 33.69 -8.93
N ALA A 45 36.74 32.85 -8.56
CA ALA A 45 35.82 32.25 -9.52
C ALA A 45 34.91 33.30 -10.20
N LYS A 46 34.41 34.29 -9.43
CA LYS A 46 33.63 35.42 -9.97
C LYS A 46 34.45 36.27 -10.96
N SER A 47 35.69 36.60 -10.61
CA SER A 47 36.60 37.33 -11.51
C SER A 47 36.93 36.55 -12.78
N TRP A 48 37.13 35.23 -12.68
CA TRP A 48 37.40 34.39 -13.84
C TRP A 48 36.19 34.31 -14.79
N ILE A 49 34.99 34.13 -14.24
CA ILE A 49 33.72 34.14 -15.00
C ILE A 49 33.57 35.47 -15.75
N LYS A 50 33.82 36.59 -15.08
CA LYS A 50 33.73 37.93 -15.67
C LYS A 50 34.73 38.16 -16.82
N GLU A 51 35.90 37.53 -16.77
CA GLU A 51 36.92 37.65 -17.82
C GLU A 51 36.73 36.67 -19.00
N HIS A 52 36.08 35.51 -18.77
CA HIS A 52 36.11 34.39 -19.73
C HIS A 52 34.73 33.91 -20.20
N VAL A 53 33.64 34.38 -19.60
CA VAL A 53 32.27 34.15 -20.08
C VAL A 53 31.84 35.34 -20.94
N ASN A 54 31.36 35.04 -22.16
CA ASN A 54 31.10 35.96 -23.27
C ASN A 54 30.34 37.26 -22.85
N PRO A 55 30.68 38.47 -23.36
CA PRO A 55 30.08 39.75 -22.92
C PRO A 55 28.59 39.95 -23.24
N LEU A 56 27.88 38.92 -23.71
CA LEU A 56 26.46 38.96 -24.09
C LEU A 56 25.52 38.38 -23.03
N THR A 57 26.02 38.01 -21.85
CA THR A 57 25.17 37.56 -20.74
C THR A 57 24.58 38.76 -19.98
N SER A 58 23.28 38.71 -19.69
CA SER A 58 22.59 39.79 -18.98
C SER A 58 23.10 39.89 -17.53
N PRO A 59 23.10 41.09 -16.93
CA PRO A 59 23.46 41.28 -15.52
C PRO A 59 22.68 40.38 -14.55
N GLU A 60 21.47 39.96 -14.93
CA GLU A 60 20.63 39.02 -14.18
C GLU A 60 21.22 37.61 -14.14
N LEU A 61 21.82 37.11 -15.23
CA LEU A 61 22.43 35.78 -15.26
C LEU A 61 23.72 35.74 -14.43
N GLU A 62 24.51 36.82 -14.44
CA GLU A 62 25.70 36.98 -13.59
C GLU A 62 25.31 37.00 -12.10
N GLN A 63 24.23 37.71 -11.76
CA GLN A 63 23.68 37.73 -10.41
C GLN A 63 23.16 36.36 -9.97
N GLN A 64 22.34 35.70 -10.79
CA GLN A 64 21.76 34.38 -10.49
C GLN A 64 22.84 33.31 -10.32
N THR A 65 23.89 33.33 -11.15
CA THR A 65 25.02 32.40 -11.02
C THR A 65 25.81 32.67 -9.74
N GLY A 66 26.01 33.95 -9.39
CA GLY A 66 26.64 34.35 -8.12
C GLY A 66 25.85 33.94 -6.89
N GLU A 67 24.51 34.04 -6.93
CA GLU A 67 23.61 33.63 -5.86
C GLU A 67 23.57 32.10 -5.70
N ALA A 68 23.52 31.35 -6.81
CA ALA A 68 23.54 29.88 -6.81
C ALA A 68 24.85 29.31 -6.23
N LEU A 69 26.00 29.86 -6.62
CA LEU A 69 27.30 29.45 -6.07
C LEU A 69 27.43 29.76 -4.58
N THR A 70 26.87 30.90 -4.14
CA THR A 70 26.84 31.27 -2.71
C THR A 70 25.97 30.29 -1.93
N TYR A 71 24.79 29.95 -2.45
CA TYR A 71 23.86 29.00 -1.83
C TYR A 71 24.45 27.59 -1.69
N VAL A 72 25.10 27.07 -2.74
CA VAL A 72 25.73 25.74 -2.71
C VAL A 72 26.87 25.71 -1.68
N ALA A 73 27.69 26.77 -1.62
CA ALA A 73 28.78 26.88 -0.66
C ALA A 73 28.25 26.92 0.79
N GLU A 74 27.22 27.73 1.07
CA GLU A 74 26.61 27.82 2.40
C GLU A 74 25.98 26.49 2.84
N ARG A 75 25.33 25.77 1.92
CA ARG A 75 24.70 24.48 2.21
C ARG A 75 25.73 23.37 2.44
N THR A 76 26.80 23.33 1.64
CA THR A 76 27.91 22.38 1.86
C THR A 76 28.64 22.66 3.18
N ILE A 77 28.76 23.93 3.60
CA ILE A 77 29.31 24.29 4.92
C ILE A 77 28.37 23.85 6.05
N ALA A 78 27.05 24.00 5.89
CA ALA A 78 26.07 23.56 6.87
C ALA A 78 26.08 22.03 7.04
N ASP A 79 26.15 21.29 5.93
CA ASP A 79 26.21 19.83 5.93
C ASP A 79 27.55 19.31 6.47
N ALA A 80 28.67 19.98 6.17
CA ALA A 80 29.97 19.67 6.76
C ALA A 80 30.03 20.01 8.27
N GLY A 81 29.31 21.06 8.71
CA GLY A 81 29.19 21.45 10.11
C GLY A 81 28.43 20.45 10.98
N ALA A 82 27.66 19.53 10.39
CA ALA A 82 27.00 18.43 11.08
C ALA A 82 27.95 17.27 11.47
N TYR A 83 29.19 17.27 10.95
CA TYR A 83 30.23 16.32 11.34
C TYR A 83 31.17 16.94 12.40
N GLU A 84 31.31 16.30 13.56
CA GLU A 84 32.31 16.69 14.56
C GLU A 84 33.73 16.59 13.95
N MET A 85 34.42 17.72 13.79
CA MET A 85 35.81 17.74 13.33
C MET A 85 36.71 17.09 14.38
N ARG A 86 37.38 15.98 14.02
CA ARG A 86 38.16 15.16 14.96
C ARG A 86 39.67 15.23 14.73
N GLY A 87 40.15 15.95 13.71
CA GLY A 87 41.59 16.17 13.54
C GLY A 87 42.00 17.35 12.65
N PRO A 88 43.28 17.78 12.73
CA PRO A 88 43.81 18.91 11.97
C PRO A 88 43.82 18.73 10.44
N GLY A 89 43.61 17.50 9.93
CA GLY A 89 43.48 17.22 8.49
C GLY A 89 42.06 17.38 7.93
N ASP A 90 41.05 17.55 8.78
CA ASP A 90 39.65 17.64 8.33
C ASP A 90 39.34 19.00 7.66
N SER A 91 40.01 20.07 8.11
CA SER A 91 39.90 21.41 7.50
C SER A 91 40.43 21.44 6.06
N GLU A 92 41.50 20.70 5.76
CA GLU A 92 42.12 20.68 4.45
C GLU A 92 41.26 19.87 3.47
N ARG A 93 40.71 18.74 3.93
CA ARG A 93 39.75 17.91 3.18
C ARG A 93 38.44 18.62 2.87
N ILE A 94 37.88 19.40 3.79
CA ILE A 94 36.67 20.20 3.53
C ILE A 94 36.98 21.31 2.52
N THR A 95 38.15 21.95 2.61
CA THR A 95 38.57 22.98 1.65
C THR A 95 38.76 22.39 0.25
N GLU A 96 39.36 21.21 0.14
CA GLU A 96 39.47 20.46 -1.12
C GLU A 96 38.11 20.03 -1.66
N ALA A 97 37.20 19.53 -0.81
CA ALA A 97 35.86 19.11 -1.22
C ALA A 97 35.00 20.28 -1.71
N VAL A 98 35.05 21.44 -1.04
CA VAL A 98 34.35 22.67 -1.46
C VAL A 98 34.98 23.24 -2.74
N GLY A 99 36.31 23.23 -2.84
CA GLY A 99 37.01 23.59 -4.08
C GLY A 99 36.64 22.69 -5.26
N ALA A 100 36.59 21.38 -5.04
CA ALA A 100 36.21 20.38 -6.04
C ALA A 100 34.73 20.50 -6.43
N ALA A 101 33.83 20.81 -5.49
CA ALA A 101 32.41 21.03 -5.77
C ALA A 101 32.18 22.34 -6.54
N ALA A 102 32.90 23.41 -6.22
CA ALA A 102 32.86 24.67 -6.96
C ALA A 102 33.45 24.52 -8.37
N GLU A 103 34.60 23.84 -8.51
CA GLU A 103 35.18 23.49 -9.81
C GLU A 103 34.28 22.54 -10.61
N GLN A 104 33.59 21.58 -9.97
CA GLN A 104 32.59 20.71 -10.61
C GLN A 104 31.33 21.47 -11.04
N THR A 105 30.89 22.48 -10.30
CA THR A 105 29.73 23.30 -10.65
C THR A 105 30.06 24.22 -11.84
N VAL A 106 31.27 24.80 -11.86
CA VAL A 106 31.76 25.62 -12.97
C VAL A 106 32.09 24.77 -14.21
N ALA A 107 32.67 23.57 -14.05
CA ALA A 107 32.94 22.63 -15.13
C ALA A 107 31.67 21.91 -15.64
N GLY A 108 30.64 21.76 -14.80
CA GLY A 108 29.33 21.21 -15.18
C GLY A 108 28.53 22.12 -16.10
N GLY A 109 28.78 23.44 -16.07
CA GLY A 109 28.20 24.41 -17.00
C GLY A 109 28.91 24.51 -18.35
N LEU A 110 30.14 24.00 -18.47
CA LEU A 110 30.95 24.04 -19.70
C LEU A 110 31.73 22.73 -19.88
N VAL A 111 31.00 21.67 -20.21
CA VAL A 111 31.46 20.41 -20.82
C VAL A 111 32.58 19.66 -20.09
N GLY A 112 32.20 18.57 -19.40
CA GLY A 112 33.02 17.36 -19.37
C GLY A 112 32.93 16.48 -18.13
N ARG A 113 31.90 15.63 -18.02
CA ARG A 113 32.04 14.17 -17.79
C ARG A 113 30.72 13.41 -17.92
N SER A 114 30.87 12.14 -18.34
CA SER A 114 29.98 10.98 -18.12
C SER A 114 28.47 11.19 -18.23
N ASN A 115 27.94 10.65 -19.34
CA ASN A 115 26.55 10.33 -19.65
C ASN A 115 25.49 11.45 -19.40
N PRO A 116 25.33 12.39 -20.35
CA PRO A 116 24.31 13.46 -20.32
C PRO A 116 22.86 12.99 -20.14
N ILE A 117 22.60 11.70 -20.34
CA ILE A 117 21.28 11.07 -20.29
C ILE A 117 20.70 11.10 -18.87
N GLU A 118 21.49 10.83 -17.83
CA GLU A 118 20.97 10.74 -16.45
C GLU A 118 20.55 12.11 -15.88
N THR A 119 21.15 13.21 -16.36
CA THR A 119 20.84 14.56 -15.88
C THR A 119 19.60 15.13 -16.59
N LEU A 120 19.43 14.87 -17.90
CA LEU A 120 18.24 15.26 -18.67
C LEU A 120 16.96 14.51 -18.22
N GLU A 121 17.09 13.28 -17.71
CA GLU A 121 15.95 12.48 -17.26
C GLU A 121 15.48 12.81 -15.84
N ARG A 122 16.34 13.40 -14.98
CA ARG A 122 15.99 13.70 -13.58
C ARG A 122 15.09 14.93 -13.43
N ASP A 123 15.25 15.91 -14.32
CA ASP A 123 14.57 17.21 -14.22
C ASP A 123 13.38 17.34 -15.19
N GLY A 124 13.05 16.26 -15.91
CA GLY A 124 11.97 16.23 -16.90
C GLY A 124 12.41 16.84 -18.23
N PHE A 125 12.09 16.15 -19.33
CA PHE A 125 12.30 16.69 -20.68
C PHE A 125 11.25 17.78 -20.90
N ASP A 126 11.60 19.02 -20.56
CA ASP A 126 10.68 20.15 -20.60
C ASP A 126 10.46 20.60 -22.05
N GLN A 127 9.26 20.35 -22.56
CA GLN A 127 8.86 20.72 -23.91
C GLN A 127 8.95 22.25 -24.10
N GLU A 128 8.79 23.04 -23.04
CA GLU A 128 9.00 24.49 -23.08
C GLU A 128 10.46 24.88 -23.35
N LEU A 129 11.43 24.09 -22.87
CA LEU A 129 12.84 24.35 -23.10
C LEU A 129 13.23 24.04 -24.55
N VAL A 130 12.64 23.00 -25.14
CA VAL A 130 12.78 22.67 -26.57
C VAL A 130 12.20 23.79 -27.42
N ASP A 131 10.98 24.25 -27.10
CA ASP A 131 10.29 25.29 -27.84
C ASP A 131 11.03 26.64 -27.74
N ALA A 132 11.54 27.01 -26.55
CA ALA A 132 12.36 28.21 -26.35
C ALA A 132 13.71 28.12 -27.09
N THR A 133 14.33 26.94 -27.14
CA THR A 133 15.59 26.71 -27.87
C THR A 133 15.38 26.79 -29.38
N VAL A 134 14.23 26.33 -29.88
CA VAL A 134 13.82 26.47 -31.29
C VAL A 134 13.54 27.94 -31.65
N GLU A 135 12.99 28.72 -30.72
CA GLU A 135 12.74 30.16 -30.91
C GLU A 135 14.06 30.97 -30.98
N ILE A 136 15.05 30.64 -30.14
CA ILE A 136 16.41 31.23 -30.17
C ILE A 136 17.17 30.83 -31.45
N ALA A 137 16.99 29.60 -31.93
CA ALA A 137 17.60 29.11 -33.17
C ALA A 137 17.11 29.85 -34.42
N ALA A 138 15.92 30.47 -34.38
CA ALA A 138 15.36 31.17 -35.53
C ALA A 138 16.13 32.45 -35.92
N GLU A 139 16.96 33.00 -35.02
CA GLU A 139 17.71 34.24 -35.24
C GLU A 139 19.14 34.04 -35.78
N ASP A 140 19.69 32.81 -35.70
CA ASP A 140 21.04 32.47 -36.18
C ASP A 140 21.10 31.06 -36.83
N PRO A 141 21.27 30.98 -38.16
CA PRO A 141 21.32 29.72 -38.90
C PRO A 141 22.43 28.75 -38.46
N GLU A 142 23.59 29.24 -37.97
CA GLU A 142 24.67 28.35 -37.51
C GLU A 142 24.31 27.71 -36.16
N THR A 143 23.70 28.49 -35.26
CA THR A 143 23.17 27.99 -33.99
C THR A 143 22.02 26.99 -34.21
N ALA A 144 21.15 27.23 -35.20
CA ALA A 144 20.08 26.30 -35.58
C ALA A 144 20.61 24.95 -36.08
N GLU A 145 21.67 24.93 -36.89
CA GLU A 145 22.26 23.68 -37.37
C GLU A 145 22.95 22.90 -36.24
N ALA A 146 23.59 23.59 -35.30
CA ALA A 146 24.21 22.97 -34.13
C ALA A 146 23.16 22.35 -33.19
N ILE A 147 22.06 23.06 -32.93
CA ILE A 147 20.93 22.56 -32.13
C ILE A 147 20.25 21.39 -32.83
N ALA A 148 20.00 21.46 -34.14
CA ALA A 148 19.39 20.37 -34.90
C ALA A 148 20.26 19.10 -34.89
N LYS A 149 21.59 19.25 -35.01
CA LYS A 149 22.54 18.12 -34.88
C LYS A 149 22.55 17.55 -33.46
N GLU A 150 22.41 18.37 -32.44
CA GLU A 150 22.36 17.92 -31.05
C GLU A 150 21.02 17.24 -30.72
N ILE A 151 19.91 17.74 -31.25
CA ILE A 151 18.59 17.09 -31.18
C ILE A 151 18.63 15.75 -31.91
N ASP A 152 19.17 15.66 -33.13
CA ASP A 152 19.35 14.39 -33.84
C ASP A 152 20.27 13.42 -33.08
N ARG A 153 21.28 13.95 -32.39
CA ARG A 153 22.18 13.16 -31.54
C ARG A 153 21.45 12.64 -30.30
N VAL A 154 20.66 13.48 -29.64
CA VAL A 154 19.84 13.13 -28.46
C VAL A 154 18.73 12.17 -28.86
N GLU A 155 18.01 12.41 -29.96
CA GLU A 155 17.04 11.47 -30.53
C GLU A 155 17.70 10.16 -30.95
N GLY A 156 18.91 10.20 -31.54
CA GLY A 156 19.69 9.00 -31.86
C GLY A 156 20.06 8.18 -30.62
N VAL A 157 20.29 8.85 -29.49
CA VAL A 157 20.54 8.24 -28.17
C VAL A 157 19.24 7.72 -27.53
N LEU A 158 18.13 8.44 -27.66
CA LEU A 158 16.78 8.03 -27.21
C LEU A 158 16.21 6.89 -28.06
N ARG A 159 16.70 6.69 -29.28
CA ARG A 159 16.32 5.55 -30.16
C ARG A 159 17.18 4.31 -29.94
N THR A 160 18.05 4.30 -28.93
CA THR A 160 18.79 3.08 -28.59
C THR A 160 17.82 1.98 -28.16
N PRO A 161 18.08 0.71 -28.50
CA PRO A 161 17.27 -0.42 -28.03
C PRO A 161 17.10 -0.44 -26.50
N GLU A 162 18.10 0.05 -25.76
CA GLU A 162 18.09 0.13 -24.30
C GLU A 162 17.08 1.16 -23.77
N HIS A 163 17.04 2.36 -24.37
CA HIS A 163 16.04 3.37 -23.99
C HIS A 163 14.62 2.89 -24.29
N ALA A 164 14.38 2.32 -25.47
CA ALA A 164 13.08 1.76 -25.83
C ALA A 164 12.63 0.65 -24.87
N ALA A 165 13.54 -0.25 -24.48
CA ALA A 165 13.24 -1.32 -23.53
C ALA A 165 12.94 -0.76 -22.11
N ARG A 166 13.63 0.31 -21.69
CA ARG A 166 13.35 1.03 -20.44
C ARG A 166 11.97 1.70 -20.42
N GLU A 167 11.55 2.34 -21.51
CA GLU A 167 10.21 2.94 -21.60
C GLU A 167 9.10 1.87 -21.58
N VAL A 168 9.32 0.73 -22.25
CA VAL A 168 8.43 -0.44 -22.15
C VAL A 168 8.38 -0.98 -20.72
N TYR A 169 9.51 -1.04 -20.01
CA TYR A 169 9.56 -1.44 -18.60
C TYR A 169 8.78 -0.47 -17.71
N LYS A 170 8.95 0.85 -17.87
CA LYS A 170 8.16 1.87 -17.17
C LYS A 170 6.67 1.72 -17.41
N ALA A 171 6.25 1.49 -18.66
CA ALA A 171 4.85 1.27 -19.00
C ALA A 171 4.28 0.00 -18.35
N LYS A 172 5.07 -1.09 -18.26
CA LYS A 172 4.69 -2.32 -17.56
C LYS A 172 4.57 -2.12 -16.05
N ILE A 173 5.51 -1.39 -15.43
CA ILE A 173 5.43 -1.01 -14.01
C ILE A 173 4.19 -0.16 -13.76
N LYS A 174 3.92 0.85 -14.59
CA LYS A 174 2.71 1.67 -14.51
C LYS A 174 1.44 0.81 -14.57
N ARG A 175 1.37 -0.11 -15.54
CA ARG A 175 0.26 -1.07 -15.64
C ARG A 175 0.15 -1.93 -14.37
N LEU A 176 1.25 -2.39 -13.81
CA LEU A 176 1.25 -3.19 -12.59
C LEU A 176 0.67 -2.42 -11.39
N LYS A 177 0.88 -1.11 -11.30
CA LYS A 177 0.26 -0.26 -10.27
C LYS A 177 -1.24 -0.05 -10.52
N GLU A 178 -1.63 0.07 -11.78
CA GLU A 178 -3.01 0.39 -12.18
C GLU A 178 -3.92 -0.84 -12.28
N THR A 179 -3.36 -2.06 -12.26
CA THR A 179 -4.12 -3.30 -12.41
C THR A 179 -3.79 -4.32 -11.32
N THR A 180 -4.57 -5.40 -11.25
CA THR A 180 -4.29 -6.57 -10.40
C THR A 180 -3.45 -7.63 -11.11
N THR A 181 -2.86 -7.31 -12.26
CA THR A 181 -2.04 -8.24 -13.04
C THR A 181 -0.81 -8.63 -12.22
N SER A 182 -0.38 -9.89 -12.29
CA SER A 182 0.83 -10.32 -11.58
C SER A 182 2.10 -9.77 -12.25
N SER A 183 3.21 -9.71 -11.51
CA SER A 183 4.50 -9.33 -12.10
C SER A 183 4.95 -10.35 -13.16
N ILE A 184 4.61 -11.63 -12.99
CA ILE A 184 4.90 -12.67 -13.99
C ILE A 184 4.20 -12.36 -15.31
N GLU A 185 2.89 -12.11 -15.27
CA GLU A 185 2.13 -11.79 -16.50
C GLU A 185 2.63 -10.49 -17.16
N SER A 186 3.15 -9.57 -16.36
CA SER A 186 3.64 -8.28 -16.85
C SER A 186 5.03 -8.39 -17.49
N PHE A 187 5.91 -9.24 -16.94
CA PHE A 187 7.33 -9.31 -17.30
C PHE A 187 7.78 -10.63 -17.94
N THR A 188 6.83 -11.50 -18.30
CA THR A 188 7.07 -12.70 -19.13
C THR A 188 6.19 -12.65 -20.38
N SER A 189 6.64 -13.33 -21.44
CA SER A 189 5.90 -13.41 -22.71
C SER A 189 4.93 -14.60 -22.80
N ALA A 190 4.86 -15.43 -21.75
CA ALA A 190 4.10 -16.67 -21.77
C ALA A 190 2.64 -16.48 -21.36
N ASN A 191 1.74 -17.26 -21.99
CA ASN A 191 0.36 -17.37 -21.53
C ASN A 191 0.26 -18.34 -20.34
N LEU A 192 0.27 -17.79 -19.12
CA LEU A 192 0.29 -18.57 -17.88
C LEU A 192 -0.91 -19.50 -17.71
N ASP A 193 -2.08 -19.13 -18.25
CA ASP A 193 -3.31 -19.92 -18.12
C ASP A 193 -3.24 -21.28 -18.82
N SER A 194 -2.31 -21.42 -19.76
CA SER A 194 -2.10 -22.65 -20.53
C SER A 194 -1.11 -23.62 -19.90
N LEU A 195 -0.39 -23.21 -18.85
CA LEU A 195 0.72 -23.97 -18.28
C LEU A 195 0.27 -24.78 -17.06
N SER A 196 0.75 -26.02 -16.97
CA SER A 196 0.70 -26.78 -15.72
C SER A 196 1.56 -26.11 -14.63
N LYS A 197 1.33 -26.47 -13.37
CA LYS A 197 2.13 -25.98 -12.23
C LYS A 197 3.64 -26.25 -12.41
N GLN A 198 4.00 -27.39 -12.99
CA GLN A 198 5.39 -27.78 -13.25
C GLN A 198 5.99 -26.92 -14.38
N GLU A 199 5.28 -26.75 -15.49
CA GLU A 199 5.73 -25.92 -16.61
C GLU A 199 5.87 -24.47 -16.21
N ARG A 200 4.92 -23.94 -15.44
CA ARG A 200 4.99 -22.60 -14.86
C ARG A 200 6.23 -22.47 -13.98
N LYS A 201 6.50 -23.43 -13.09
CA LYS A 201 7.73 -23.41 -12.27
C LYS A 201 8.99 -23.40 -13.13
N SER A 202 9.08 -24.26 -14.14
CA SER A 202 10.22 -24.34 -15.05
C SER A 202 10.42 -23.05 -15.86
N LEU A 203 9.32 -22.41 -16.29
CA LEU A 203 9.34 -21.11 -16.97
C LEU A 203 9.93 -20.04 -16.04
N LEU A 204 9.42 -19.93 -14.81
CA LEU A 204 9.87 -18.92 -13.86
C LEU A 204 11.32 -19.10 -13.43
N ASP A 205 11.75 -20.36 -13.29
CA ASP A 205 13.12 -20.71 -12.93
C ASP A 205 14.12 -20.48 -14.09
N ASN A 206 13.65 -20.21 -15.33
CA ASN A 206 14.49 -19.89 -16.49
C ASN A 206 14.66 -18.36 -16.65
N PRO A 207 15.85 -17.79 -16.41
CA PRO A 207 16.10 -16.35 -16.50
C PRO A 207 15.76 -15.74 -17.87
N GLU A 208 15.89 -16.49 -18.96
CA GLU A 208 15.60 -16.02 -20.33
C GLU A 208 14.10 -15.88 -20.61
N SER A 209 13.23 -16.33 -19.69
CA SER A 209 11.78 -16.16 -19.82
C SER A 209 11.29 -14.80 -19.33
N TRP A 210 12.19 -13.99 -18.76
CA TRP A 210 11.92 -12.67 -18.20
C TRP A 210 12.45 -11.57 -19.08
N ASP A 211 11.78 -10.41 -19.05
CA ASP A 211 12.29 -9.18 -19.66
C ASP A 211 13.70 -8.84 -19.13
N SER A 212 14.52 -8.24 -19.98
CA SER A 212 15.94 -8.03 -19.68
C SER A 212 16.19 -7.15 -18.45
N GLU A 213 15.37 -6.13 -18.26
CA GLU A 213 15.36 -5.19 -17.14
C GLU A 213 14.94 -5.90 -15.86
N ARG A 214 13.88 -6.72 -15.93
CA ARG A 214 13.40 -7.48 -14.77
C ARG A 214 14.41 -8.54 -14.35
N ARG A 215 15.08 -9.19 -15.30
CA ARG A 215 16.19 -10.12 -15.05
C ARG A 215 17.36 -9.44 -14.33
N LYS A 216 17.74 -8.21 -14.71
CA LYS A 216 18.78 -7.45 -14.00
C LYS A 216 18.39 -7.17 -12.54
N LEU A 217 17.13 -6.81 -12.30
CA LEU A 217 16.61 -6.67 -10.94
C LEU A 217 16.71 -7.98 -10.17
N HIS A 218 16.31 -9.12 -10.78
CA HIS A 218 16.45 -10.44 -10.15
C HIS A 218 17.88 -10.76 -9.77
N GLU A 219 18.84 -10.49 -10.67
CA GLU A 219 20.27 -10.70 -10.42
C GLU A 219 20.76 -9.85 -9.25
N SER A 220 20.38 -8.56 -9.19
CA SER A 220 20.74 -7.69 -8.07
C SER A 220 20.17 -8.17 -6.73
N VAL A 221 18.88 -8.51 -6.67
CA VAL A 221 18.23 -9.04 -5.45
C VAL A 221 18.88 -10.36 -5.03
N PHE A 222 19.20 -11.19 -6.02
CA PHE A 222 19.83 -12.48 -5.81
C PHE A 222 21.24 -12.33 -5.21
N GLU A 223 22.10 -11.50 -5.82
CA GLU A 223 23.47 -11.23 -5.35
C GLU A 223 23.48 -10.66 -3.93
N GLU A 224 22.60 -9.69 -3.65
CA GLU A 224 22.48 -9.11 -2.32
C GLU A 224 22.07 -10.16 -1.28
N ALA A 225 21.10 -11.02 -1.61
CA ALA A 225 20.65 -12.07 -0.70
C ALA A 225 21.73 -13.12 -0.42
N ILE A 226 22.50 -13.53 -1.44
CA ILE A 226 23.64 -14.44 -1.27
C ILE A 226 24.71 -13.80 -0.37
N LEU A 227 25.06 -12.54 -0.59
CA LEU A 227 26.03 -11.83 0.23
C LEU A 227 25.60 -11.78 1.71
N LYS A 228 24.33 -11.47 1.97
CA LYS A 228 23.78 -11.47 3.34
C LYS A 228 23.76 -12.87 3.95
N ALA A 229 23.43 -13.90 3.17
CA ALA A 229 23.45 -15.29 3.64
C ALA A 229 24.87 -15.76 4.01
N HIS A 230 25.89 -15.37 3.25
CA HIS A 230 27.30 -15.62 3.62
C HIS A 230 27.68 -14.94 4.93
N ALA A 231 27.33 -13.66 5.11
CA ALA A 231 27.61 -12.94 6.36
C ALA A 231 26.91 -13.59 7.57
N LEU A 232 25.67 -14.07 7.39
CA LEU A 232 24.95 -14.83 8.40
C LEU A 232 25.62 -16.18 8.70
N SER A 233 26.06 -16.91 7.68
CA SER A 233 26.77 -18.19 7.85
C SER A 233 28.05 -18.02 8.69
N GLU A 234 28.87 -17.02 8.40
CA GLU A 234 30.09 -16.74 9.18
C GLU A 234 29.78 -16.40 10.64
N ARG A 235 28.73 -15.61 10.89
CA ARG A 235 28.26 -15.33 12.25
C ARG A 235 27.81 -16.59 12.99
N LEU A 236 27.13 -17.49 12.30
CA LEU A 236 26.66 -18.76 12.88
C LEU A 236 27.82 -19.71 13.17
N LYS A 237 28.86 -19.71 12.34
CA LYS A 237 30.06 -20.55 12.50
C LYS A 237 30.77 -20.31 13.84
N GLU A 238 30.74 -19.08 14.36
CA GLU A 238 31.28 -18.75 15.68
C GLU A 238 30.55 -19.45 16.84
N LYS A 239 29.25 -19.73 16.67
CA LYS A 239 28.40 -20.35 17.70
C LYS A 239 28.23 -21.85 17.47
N ASN A 240 28.23 -22.28 16.21
CA ASN A 240 28.09 -23.65 15.80
C ASN A 240 29.04 -23.91 14.62
N PRO A 241 30.24 -24.46 14.87
CA PRO A 241 31.23 -24.72 13.83
C PRO A 241 30.77 -25.72 12.76
N LYS A 242 29.78 -26.57 13.07
CA LYS A 242 29.23 -27.51 12.10
C LYS A 242 28.19 -26.81 11.22
N PRO A 243 28.32 -26.82 9.88
CA PRO A 243 27.35 -26.28 8.96
C PRO A 243 25.94 -26.83 9.24
N THR A 244 24.97 -25.92 9.35
CA THR A 244 23.61 -26.25 9.83
C THR A 244 22.55 -25.50 9.03
N ILE A 245 21.47 -26.20 8.67
CA ILE A 245 20.24 -25.63 8.16
C ILE A 245 19.33 -25.31 9.36
N TYR A 246 19.07 -24.04 9.59
CA TYR A 246 18.13 -23.57 10.60
C TYR A 246 16.77 -23.31 9.96
N ALA A 247 15.76 -24.10 10.30
CA ALA A 247 14.40 -23.92 9.80
C ALA A 247 13.54 -23.19 10.84
N LEU A 248 13.10 -21.96 10.53
CA LEU A 248 12.21 -21.18 11.39
C LEU A 248 10.77 -21.41 10.95
N ARG A 249 10.14 -22.44 11.51
CA ARG A 249 8.77 -22.84 11.22
C ARG A 249 7.77 -22.02 12.05
N GLY A 250 6.68 -21.59 11.44
CA GLY A 250 5.61 -20.89 12.16
C GLY A 250 4.73 -20.07 11.23
N ASN A 251 3.48 -19.84 11.66
CA ASN A 251 2.50 -19.12 10.84
C ASN A 251 2.95 -17.67 10.58
N THR A 252 2.26 -16.99 9.68
CA THR A 252 2.45 -15.55 9.52
C THR A 252 2.21 -14.82 10.85
N ALA A 253 3.11 -13.88 11.16
CA ALA A 253 3.07 -13.09 12.39
C ALA A 253 3.04 -13.92 13.68
N SER A 254 3.55 -15.16 13.68
CA SER A 254 3.66 -15.99 14.89
C SER A 254 4.76 -15.54 15.86
N GLY A 255 5.50 -14.46 15.53
CA GLY A 255 6.56 -13.95 16.37
C GLY A 255 7.87 -14.76 16.30
N LYS A 256 8.22 -15.33 15.15
CA LYS A 256 9.48 -16.07 14.94
C LYS A 256 10.72 -15.27 15.40
N THR A 257 10.86 -14.02 14.98
CA THR A 257 11.95 -13.12 15.41
C THR A 257 11.95 -12.88 16.92
N ARG A 258 10.76 -12.78 17.52
CA ARG A 258 10.61 -12.62 18.97
C ARG A 258 11.01 -13.88 19.73
N ALA A 259 10.67 -15.05 19.21
CA ALA A 259 11.08 -16.34 19.77
C ALA A 259 12.61 -16.48 19.75
N LEU A 260 13.27 -16.09 18.65
CA LEU A 260 14.74 -16.03 18.56
C LEU A 260 15.34 -15.05 19.59
N SER A 261 14.71 -13.90 19.79
CA SER A 261 15.15 -12.88 20.76
C SER A 261 15.08 -13.36 22.22
N ALA A 262 14.37 -14.46 22.51
CA ALA A 262 14.40 -15.10 23.82
C ALA A 262 15.77 -15.72 24.15
N GLY A 263 16.70 -15.79 23.18
CA GLY A 263 18.12 -16.02 23.42
C GLY A 263 18.48 -17.48 23.69
N HIS A 264 17.72 -18.43 23.18
CA HIS A 264 18.05 -19.84 23.37
C HIS A 264 19.32 -20.22 22.59
N GLU A 265 20.26 -20.88 23.27
CA GLU A 265 21.61 -21.20 22.77
C GLU A 265 21.60 -21.95 21.42
N MET A 266 20.65 -22.89 21.24
CA MET A 266 20.44 -23.63 19.98
C MET A 266 20.35 -22.76 18.72
N PHE A 267 19.83 -21.52 18.85
CA PHE A 267 19.59 -20.58 17.76
C PHE A 267 20.40 -19.26 17.92
N ALA A 268 21.42 -19.27 18.77
CA ALA A 268 22.27 -18.11 18.99
C ALA A 268 23.00 -17.68 17.71
N GLY A 269 23.07 -16.38 17.47
CA GLY A 269 23.75 -15.81 16.31
C GLY A 269 22.87 -15.71 15.04
N ILE A 270 21.62 -16.19 15.05
CA ILE A 270 20.72 -15.95 13.91
C ILE A 270 20.40 -14.46 13.78
N LEU A 271 20.07 -13.80 14.90
CA LEU A 271 19.82 -12.36 14.92
C LEU A 271 21.14 -11.57 14.88
N ASP A 272 21.15 -10.47 14.14
CA ASP A 272 22.25 -9.52 14.10
C ASP A 272 22.20 -8.52 15.28
N GLY A 273 23.09 -7.52 15.27
CA GLY A 273 23.13 -6.49 16.32
C GLY A 273 21.88 -5.59 16.41
N ARG A 274 20.98 -5.64 15.42
CA ARG A 274 19.68 -4.94 15.40
C ARG A 274 18.54 -5.84 15.85
N GLY A 275 18.79 -7.13 16.06
CA GLY A 275 17.76 -8.11 16.39
C GLY A 275 17.02 -8.66 15.17
N GLU A 276 17.60 -8.53 13.97
CA GLU A 276 17.00 -8.99 12.71
C GLU A 276 17.71 -10.26 12.22
N PRO A 277 16.98 -11.23 11.61
CA PRO A 277 17.59 -12.40 10.99
C PRO A 277 18.17 -12.06 9.61
N SER A 278 18.97 -11.00 9.51
CA SER A 278 19.54 -10.52 8.25
C SER A 278 20.37 -11.61 7.57
N GLY A 279 20.01 -11.95 6.33
CA GLY A 279 20.56 -13.07 5.55
C GLY A 279 19.73 -14.35 5.58
N ALA A 280 18.65 -14.41 6.36
CA ALA A 280 17.70 -15.52 6.29
C ALA A 280 16.97 -15.52 4.95
N ILE A 281 16.75 -16.71 4.41
CA ILE A 281 16.04 -16.90 3.15
C ILE A 281 14.54 -16.86 3.44
N ASN A 282 13.92 -15.74 3.06
CA ASN A 282 12.49 -15.50 3.21
C ASN A 282 11.92 -14.92 1.90
N PRO A 283 10.94 -15.58 1.25
CA PRO A 283 10.35 -15.04 0.04
C PRO A 283 9.72 -13.65 0.22
N ASP A 284 9.27 -13.32 1.44
CA ASP A 284 8.64 -12.03 1.73
C ASP A 284 9.63 -10.86 1.71
N SER A 285 10.86 -11.07 2.19
CA SER A 285 11.92 -10.04 2.17
C SER A 285 12.26 -9.60 0.74
N TYR A 286 12.17 -10.50 -0.23
CA TYR A 286 12.44 -10.17 -1.64
C TYR A 286 11.29 -9.40 -2.29
N LYS A 287 10.05 -9.53 -1.78
CA LYS A 287 8.89 -8.80 -2.34
C LYS A 287 9.05 -7.29 -2.22
N PHE A 288 9.72 -6.80 -1.17
CA PHE A 288 9.98 -5.37 -1.04
C PHE A 288 10.88 -4.86 -2.18
N ALA A 289 11.98 -5.56 -2.44
CA ALA A 289 12.89 -5.21 -3.55
C ALA A 289 12.22 -5.39 -4.93
N LEU A 290 11.42 -6.45 -5.12
CA LEU A 290 10.69 -6.68 -6.38
C LEU A 290 9.61 -5.63 -6.67
N ARG A 291 9.13 -4.93 -5.65
CA ARG A 291 8.23 -3.78 -5.79
C ARG A 291 9.00 -2.48 -6.07
N GLU A 292 10.34 -2.51 -6.06
CA GLU A 292 11.19 -1.31 -6.18
C GLU A 292 10.85 -0.23 -5.12
N GLY A 293 10.37 -0.66 -3.95
CA GLY A 293 9.90 0.23 -2.89
C GLY A 293 8.53 0.86 -3.14
N ASP A 294 7.83 0.50 -4.22
CA ASP A 294 6.54 1.06 -4.57
C ASP A 294 5.39 0.40 -3.77
N PRO A 295 4.66 1.16 -2.93
CA PRO A 295 3.57 0.62 -2.12
C PRO A 295 2.30 0.29 -2.93
N ASP A 296 2.16 0.80 -4.17
CA ASP A 296 0.99 0.56 -5.01
C ASP A 296 1.05 -0.81 -5.71
N ILE A 297 2.25 -1.39 -5.84
CA ILE A 297 2.41 -2.78 -6.25
C ILE A 297 2.17 -3.67 -5.02
N SER A 298 1.13 -4.49 -5.06
CA SER A 298 0.79 -5.36 -3.93
C SER A 298 1.76 -6.54 -3.77
N ALA A 299 1.93 -7.01 -2.53
CA ALA A 299 2.71 -8.22 -2.24
C ALA A 299 2.16 -9.48 -2.92
N ALA A 300 0.87 -9.48 -3.27
CA ALA A 300 0.23 -10.57 -4.02
C ALA A 300 0.71 -10.62 -5.47
N GLN A 301 0.85 -9.46 -6.13
CA GLN A 301 1.29 -9.40 -7.53
C GLN A 301 2.70 -9.94 -7.75
N VAL A 302 3.59 -9.77 -6.75
CA VAL A 302 4.98 -10.25 -6.78
C VAL A 302 5.18 -11.58 -6.03
N HIS A 303 4.11 -12.25 -5.60
CA HIS A 303 4.22 -13.40 -4.70
C HIS A 303 4.98 -14.59 -5.30
N ASP A 304 4.58 -15.00 -6.51
CA ASP A 304 5.17 -16.15 -7.18
C ASP A 304 6.61 -15.87 -7.64
N GLU A 305 6.90 -14.62 -8.00
CA GLU A 305 8.24 -14.14 -8.35
C GLU A 305 9.17 -14.13 -7.13
N GLY A 306 8.73 -13.60 -5.99
CA GLY A 306 9.50 -13.67 -4.74
C GLY A 306 9.75 -15.11 -4.28
N SER A 307 8.77 -16.00 -4.51
CA SER A 307 8.92 -17.43 -4.26
C SER A 307 9.93 -18.09 -5.21
N MET A 308 10.02 -17.64 -6.46
CA MET A 308 11.04 -18.09 -7.41
C MET A 308 12.44 -17.66 -6.95
N ILE A 309 12.62 -16.39 -6.58
CA ILE A 309 13.89 -15.87 -6.08
C ILE A 309 14.36 -16.66 -4.86
N SER A 310 13.49 -16.89 -3.87
CA SER A 310 13.80 -17.72 -2.69
C SER A 310 14.30 -19.10 -3.07
N ARG A 311 13.58 -19.82 -3.94
CA ARG A 311 13.99 -21.17 -4.38
C ARG A 311 15.32 -21.15 -5.13
N ARG A 312 15.57 -20.13 -5.96
CA ARG A 312 16.83 -19.99 -6.68
C ARG A 312 17.99 -19.80 -5.70
N ILE A 313 17.81 -18.98 -4.67
CA ILE A 313 18.81 -18.74 -3.61
C ILE A 313 19.10 -20.04 -2.86
N GLU A 314 18.05 -20.76 -2.43
CA GLU A 314 18.20 -22.05 -1.75
C GLU A 314 18.99 -23.07 -2.57
N ARG A 315 18.74 -23.16 -3.88
CA ARG A 315 19.45 -24.09 -4.77
C ARG A 315 20.91 -23.70 -5.03
N GLN A 316 21.28 -22.43 -4.87
CA GLN A 316 22.66 -21.99 -5.07
C GLN A 316 23.48 -22.03 -3.77
N LEU A 317 22.82 -21.97 -2.61
CA LEU A 317 23.47 -22.14 -1.31
C LEU A 317 23.68 -23.62 -0.97
N THR A 318 24.29 -24.35 -1.89
CA THR A 318 24.65 -25.78 -1.78
C THR A 318 26.03 -26.03 -1.22
N ASP A 319 26.81 -24.97 -0.95
CA ASP A 319 28.14 -25.07 -0.34
C ASP A 319 28.04 -25.80 1.02
N PRO A 320 28.56 -27.04 1.15
CA PRO A 320 28.40 -27.83 2.36
C PRO A 320 29.00 -27.17 3.60
N ASP A 321 29.93 -26.22 3.44
CA ASP A 321 30.59 -25.50 4.54
C ASP A 321 29.76 -24.32 5.08
N MET A 322 28.66 -23.96 4.43
CA MET A 322 27.79 -22.86 4.85
C MET A 322 26.63 -23.30 5.73
N SER A 323 26.33 -22.52 6.76
CA SER A 323 25.04 -22.57 7.45
C SER A 323 24.01 -21.71 6.73
N VAL A 324 22.76 -22.14 6.72
CA VAL A 324 21.66 -21.40 6.07
C VAL A 324 20.47 -21.29 7.03
N VAL A 325 19.72 -20.20 6.93
CA VAL A 325 18.50 -20.00 7.73
C VAL A 325 17.31 -19.87 6.79
N LEU A 326 16.32 -20.73 6.96
CA LEU A 326 15.08 -20.77 6.18
C LEU A 326 13.95 -20.18 7.03
N ASP A 327 13.57 -18.93 6.76
CA ASP A 327 12.48 -18.24 7.45
C ASP A 327 11.19 -18.33 6.63
N LYS A 328 10.48 -19.44 6.82
CA LYS A 328 9.30 -19.81 6.02
C LYS A 328 8.25 -20.45 6.90
N ARG A 329 7.05 -20.66 6.36
CA ARG A 329 6.01 -21.40 7.09
C ARG A 329 6.39 -22.86 7.34
N ASN A 330 7.05 -23.51 6.37
CA ASN A 330 7.41 -24.94 6.39
C ASN A 330 6.23 -25.79 6.91
N GLU A 331 5.08 -25.61 6.26
CA GLU A 331 3.79 -26.04 6.78
C GLU A 331 3.51 -27.51 6.49
N THR A 332 4.00 -28.02 5.36
CA THR A 332 3.71 -29.38 4.88
C THR A 332 4.83 -30.37 5.23
N PRO A 333 4.53 -31.67 5.32
CA PRO A 333 5.57 -32.70 5.48
C PRO A 333 6.62 -32.67 4.35
N GLY A 334 6.19 -32.35 3.12
CA GLY A 334 7.09 -32.24 1.96
C GLY A 334 8.12 -31.11 2.12
N ASP A 335 7.75 -29.97 2.72
CA ASP A 335 8.71 -28.88 2.97
C ASP A 335 9.85 -29.35 3.90
N ILE A 336 9.53 -30.22 4.87
CA ILE A 336 10.49 -30.77 5.82
C ILE A 336 11.34 -31.85 5.16
N GLU A 337 10.72 -32.72 4.36
CA GLU A 337 11.44 -33.72 3.57
C GLU A 337 12.47 -33.07 2.63
N ASP A 338 12.13 -31.97 1.97
CA ASP A 338 13.04 -31.20 1.12
C ASP A 338 14.23 -30.64 1.92
N ILE A 339 13.99 -30.11 3.12
CA ILE A 339 15.05 -29.61 4.03
C ILE A 339 15.99 -30.74 4.44
N LEU A 340 15.43 -31.90 4.79
CA LEU A 340 16.20 -33.05 5.24
C LEU A 340 17.01 -33.69 4.10
N ALA A 341 16.43 -33.75 2.90
CA ALA A 341 17.14 -34.19 1.70
C ALA A 341 18.34 -33.27 1.41
N ASN A 342 18.14 -31.95 1.46
CA ASN A 342 19.22 -30.98 1.28
C ASN A 342 20.32 -31.15 2.33
N ALA A 343 19.95 -31.33 3.60
CA ALA A 343 20.90 -31.55 4.69
C ALA A 343 21.72 -32.84 4.49
N SER A 344 21.07 -33.93 4.06
CA SER A 344 21.75 -35.18 3.75
C SER A 344 22.70 -35.07 2.56
N GLU A 345 22.33 -34.34 1.51
CA GLU A 345 23.16 -34.12 0.32
C GLU A 345 24.38 -33.23 0.60
N THR A 346 24.26 -32.30 1.54
CA THR A 346 25.30 -31.32 1.91
C THR A 346 26.02 -31.65 3.21
N GLU A 347 25.72 -32.79 3.84
CA GLU A 347 26.23 -33.22 5.14
C GLU A 347 26.02 -32.21 6.30
N ARG A 348 25.04 -31.32 6.16
CA ARG A 348 24.68 -30.32 7.16
C ARG A 348 23.81 -30.93 8.27
N ASN A 349 23.86 -30.32 9.45
CA ASN A 349 22.85 -30.57 10.48
C ASN A 349 21.56 -29.81 10.19
N VAL A 350 20.47 -30.19 10.86
CA VAL A 350 19.19 -29.47 10.83
C VAL A 350 18.75 -29.10 12.23
N ARG A 351 18.42 -27.83 12.43
CA ARG A 351 17.80 -27.30 13.65
C ARG A 351 16.49 -26.63 13.33
N ILE A 352 15.42 -27.04 14.00
CA ILE A 352 14.06 -26.54 13.72
C ILE A 352 13.53 -25.76 14.93
N LEU A 353 13.20 -24.49 14.71
CA LEU A 353 12.42 -23.69 15.65
C LEU A 353 10.97 -23.67 15.15
N ASP A 354 10.05 -24.31 15.87
CA ASP A 354 8.62 -24.33 15.57
C ASP A 354 7.90 -23.37 16.53
N VAL A 355 7.32 -22.29 15.99
CA VAL A 355 6.69 -21.22 16.78
C VAL A 355 5.19 -21.19 16.54
N ASP A 356 4.42 -21.36 17.62
CA ASP A 356 2.96 -21.32 17.61
C ASP A 356 2.42 -20.15 18.44
N VAL A 357 1.35 -19.53 17.96
CA VAL A 357 0.57 -18.54 18.68
C VAL A 357 -0.91 -18.79 18.41
N PRO A 358 -1.84 -18.34 19.28
CA PRO A 358 -3.26 -18.32 18.94
C PRO A 358 -3.49 -17.60 17.61
N LEU A 359 -4.44 -18.08 16.81
CA LEU A 359 -4.76 -17.51 15.50
C LEU A 359 -5.07 -16.00 15.59
N GLU A 360 -5.84 -15.60 16.60
CA GLU A 360 -6.14 -14.20 16.89
C GLU A 360 -4.87 -13.33 17.03
N SER A 361 -3.82 -13.85 17.67
CA SER A 361 -2.54 -13.14 17.80
C SER A 361 -1.82 -12.99 16.46
N SER A 362 -1.90 -13.98 15.57
CA SER A 362 -1.39 -13.85 14.20
C SER A 362 -2.17 -12.79 13.41
N LEU A 363 -3.51 -12.76 13.53
CA LEU A 363 -4.36 -11.79 12.85
C LEU A 363 -4.06 -10.36 13.32
N VAL A 364 -4.03 -10.13 14.64
CA VAL A 364 -3.65 -8.83 15.22
C VAL A 364 -2.22 -8.48 14.85
N GLY A 365 -1.29 -9.44 14.87
CA GLY A 365 0.09 -9.26 14.43
C GLY A 365 0.20 -8.75 12.99
N VAL A 366 -0.65 -9.23 12.08
CA VAL A 366 -0.72 -8.72 10.70
C VAL A 366 -1.32 -7.31 10.64
N LEU A 367 -2.37 -7.01 11.41
CA LEU A 367 -2.93 -5.65 11.49
C LEU A 367 -1.92 -4.64 12.05
N MET A 368 -1.03 -5.08 12.94
CA MET A 368 0.02 -4.24 13.53
C MET A 368 1.17 -3.90 12.58
N ARG A 369 1.28 -4.57 11.43
CA ARG A 369 2.31 -4.27 10.42
C ARG A 369 2.00 -2.97 9.69
N GLU A 370 3.06 -2.25 9.31
CA GLU A 370 2.95 -1.08 8.44
C GLU A 370 2.50 -1.51 7.04
N LYS A 371 1.60 -0.75 6.43
CA LYS A 371 1.13 -1.06 5.08
C LYS A 371 2.27 -0.81 4.10
N GLY A 372 2.59 -1.80 3.28
CA GLY A 372 3.64 -1.69 2.27
C GLY A 372 5.06 -1.91 2.79
N GLY A 373 5.26 -2.10 4.10
CA GLY A 373 6.56 -2.38 4.70
C GLY A 373 7.18 -3.70 4.24
N GLU A 374 8.33 -4.05 4.85
CA GLU A 374 9.05 -5.30 4.57
C GLU A 374 8.25 -6.52 5.03
N ASP A 375 7.58 -6.40 6.17
CA ASP A 375 6.70 -7.42 6.74
C ASP A 375 5.39 -7.51 5.93
N PRO A 376 5.01 -8.69 5.39
CA PRO A 376 3.91 -8.78 4.45
C PRO A 376 2.55 -8.59 5.13
N ASN A 377 1.66 -7.82 4.50
CA ASN A 377 0.23 -7.85 4.82
C ASN A 377 -0.44 -8.93 3.95
N VAL A 378 -0.87 -10.03 4.57
CA VAL A 378 -1.48 -11.17 3.88
C VAL A 378 -2.97 -11.27 4.20
N PRO A 379 -3.80 -11.74 3.24
CA PRO A 379 -5.23 -11.91 3.47
C PRO A 379 -5.54 -12.88 4.60
N PHE A 380 -6.73 -12.75 5.15
CA PHE A 380 -7.23 -13.59 6.24
C PHE A 380 -7.09 -15.08 5.90
N ASP A 381 -7.62 -15.52 4.75
CA ASP A 381 -7.61 -16.93 4.35
C ASP A 381 -6.19 -17.50 4.20
N ALA A 382 -5.22 -16.69 3.78
CA ALA A 382 -3.84 -17.13 3.70
C ALA A 382 -3.23 -17.35 5.09
N ILE A 383 -3.63 -16.59 6.10
CA ILE A 383 -3.22 -16.78 7.51
C ILE A 383 -3.89 -18.03 8.08
N ILE A 384 -5.18 -18.24 7.79
CA ILE A 384 -5.93 -19.43 8.26
C ILE A 384 -5.34 -20.70 7.68
N LYS A 385 -5.15 -20.75 6.36
CA LYS A 385 -4.55 -21.90 5.69
C LYS A 385 -3.20 -22.27 6.30
N GLY A 386 -2.35 -21.26 6.57
CA GLY A 386 -1.06 -21.48 7.22
C GLY A 386 -1.19 -21.99 8.65
N PHE A 387 -2.13 -21.44 9.44
CA PHE A 387 -2.41 -21.88 10.81
C PHE A 387 -2.89 -23.34 10.85
N VAL A 388 -3.89 -23.66 10.03
CA VAL A 388 -4.47 -25.01 9.87
C VAL A 388 -3.38 -26.00 9.48
N GLY A 389 -2.65 -25.71 8.40
CA GLY A 389 -1.59 -26.59 7.89
C GLY A 389 -0.49 -26.84 8.92
N ILE A 390 -0.05 -25.79 9.62
CA ILE A 390 1.01 -25.90 10.61
C ILE A 390 0.60 -26.79 11.79
N ARG A 391 -0.62 -26.63 12.32
CA ARG A 391 -1.10 -27.43 13.45
C ARG A 391 -1.44 -28.86 13.05
N ALA A 392 -2.10 -29.05 11.91
CA ALA A 392 -2.49 -30.37 11.42
C ALA A 392 -1.26 -31.25 11.10
N ASN A 393 -0.18 -30.67 10.58
CA ASN A 393 1.02 -31.42 10.18
C ASN A 393 2.09 -31.52 11.29
N ARG A 394 1.90 -30.88 12.45
CA ARG A 394 2.93 -30.84 13.50
C ARG A 394 3.27 -32.22 14.06
N SER A 395 2.29 -33.12 14.19
CA SER A 395 2.53 -34.47 14.69
C SER A 395 3.39 -35.30 13.74
N GLU A 396 3.19 -35.16 12.42
CA GLU A 396 4.01 -35.87 11.44
C GLU A 396 5.42 -35.29 11.40
N LEU A 397 5.59 -33.96 11.50
CA LEU A 397 6.91 -33.34 11.68
C LEU A 397 7.64 -33.91 12.90
N ILE A 398 7.00 -33.95 14.07
CA ILE A 398 7.62 -34.47 15.30
C ILE A 398 8.04 -35.92 15.09
N LYS A 399 7.19 -36.74 14.48
CA LYS A 399 7.51 -38.13 14.14
C LYS A 399 8.69 -38.23 13.17
N GLN A 400 8.78 -37.38 12.15
CA GLN A 400 9.93 -37.33 11.25
C GLN A 400 11.23 -36.96 11.99
N VAL A 401 11.15 -36.03 12.96
CA VAL A 401 12.27 -35.66 13.82
C VAL A 401 12.70 -36.81 14.75
N GLU A 402 11.76 -37.57 15.32
CA GLU A 402 12.03 -38.63 16.29
C GLU A 402 12.43 -39.99 15.69
N THR A 403 11.92 -40.32 14.50
CA THR A 403 12.07 -41.69 13.94
C THR A 403 13.49 -42.07 13.54
N GLY A 404 14.47 -41.17 13.66
CA GLY A 404 15.89 -41.49 13.53
C GLY A 404 16.33 -41.93 12.14
N SER A 405 15.42 -41.99 11.16
CA SER A 405 15.73 -42.16 9.74
C SER A 405 16.52 -40.97 9.17
N ASN A 406 16.52 -39.84 9.90
CA ASN A 406 17.30 -38.66 9.59
C ASN A 406 18.24 -38.29 10.75
N THR A 407 19.46 -38.81 10.69
CA THR A 407 20.54 -38.46 11.64
C THR A 407 20.98 -37.00 11.53
N ALA A 408 20.51 -36.26 10.52
CA ALA A 408 20.84 -34.86 10.31
C ALA A 408 20.18 -33.91 11.33
N VAL A 409 19.01 -34.27 11.90
CA VAL A 409 18.32 -33.39 12.87
C VAL A 409 19.00 -33.50 14.23
N ASP A 410 19.73 -32.46 14.63
CA ASP A 410 20.40 -32.37 15.93
C ASP A 410 19.69 -31.43 16.92
N GLY A 411 18.65 -30.73 16.47
CA GLY A 411 17.86 -29.85 17.34
C GLY A 411 16.43 -29.64 16.84
N TYR A 412 15.48 -29.75 17.76
CA TYR A 412 14.10 -29.27 17.58
C TYR A 412 13.64 -28.56 18.84
N MET A 413 12.90 -27.47 18.65
CA MET A 413 12.28 -26.74 19.74
C MET A 413 10.92 -26.21 19.31
N LEU A 414 9.90 -26.55 20.10
CA LEU A 414 8.57 -26.00 19.99
C LEU A 414 8.40 -24.89 21.01
N MET A 415 8.16 -23.67 20.53
CA MET A 415 7.78 -22.54 21.36
C MET A 415 6.31 -22.19 21.12
N ALA A 416 5.61 -21.82 22.18
CA ALA A 416 4.25 -21.31 22.07
C ALA A 416 4.06 -20.06 22.94
N PHE A 417 3.11 -19.21 22.57
CA PHE A 417 2.67 -18.14 23.46
C PHE A 417 1.90 -18.70 24.65
N ASP A 418 2.41 -18.45 25.85
CA ASP A 418 1.75 -18.80 27.11
C ASP A 418 0.92 -17.59 27.60
N PRO A 419 -0.41 -17.72 27.74
CA PRO A 419 -1.25 -16.62 28.20
C PRO A 419 -1.00 -16.22 29.66
N ASP A 420 -0.53 -17.14 30.51
CA ASP A 420 -0.27 -16.89 31.93
C ASP A 420 1.06 -16.16 32.11
N GLU A 421 2.11 -16.62 31.41
CA GLU A 421 3.40 -15.92 31.40
C GLU A 421 3.42 -14.71 30.45
N ARG A 422 2.36 -14.56 29.63
CA ARG A 422 2.21 -13.56 28.57
C ARG A 422 3.47 -13.43 27.73
N ARG A 423 4.08 -14.54 27.29
CA ARG A 423 5.30 -14.51 26.46
C ARG A 423 5.49 -15.85 25.74
N PRO A 424 6.33 -15.89 24.68
CA PRO A 424 6.78 -17.17 24.13
C PRO A 424 7.55 -17.98 25.17
N VAL A 425 7.17 -19.24 25.35
CA VAL A 425 7.83 -20.20 26.23
C VAL A 425 8.20 -21.46 25.46
N VAL A 426 9.24 -22.15 25.92
CA VAL A 426 9.62 -23.46 25.39
C VAL A 426 8.63 -24.50 25.88
N VAL A 427 7.99 -25.21 24.97
CA VAL A 427 6.97 -26.24 25.25
C VAL A 427 7.55 -27.64 25.10
N ALA A 428 8.35 -27.87 24.07
CA ALA A 428 9.00 -29.16 23.84
C ALA A 428 10.38 -28.97 23.17
N VAL A 429 11.29 -29.90 23.44
CA VAL A 429 12.67 -29.91 22.90
C VAL A 429 13.11 -31.31 22.53
N LEU A 430 13.98 -31.44 21.53
CA LEU A 430 14.63 -32.71 21.21
C LEU A 430 15.75 -33.02 22.21
N ILE A 431 15.65 -34.16 22.90
CA ILE A 431 16.66 -34.69 23.82
C ILE A 431 16.86 -36.16 23.47
N ASP A 432 18.11 -36.56 23.18
CA ASP A 432 18.48 -37.94 22.86
C ASP A 432 17.59 -38.59 21.78
N GLY A 433 17.27 -37.82 20.73
CA GLY A 433 16.44 -38.27 19.60
C GLY A 433 14.94 -38.35 19.89
N LYS A 434 14.47 -37.84 21.04
CA LYS A 434 13.04 -37.80 21.39
C LYS A 434 12.58 -36.39 21.74
N VAL A 435 11.38 -36.03 21.32
CA VAL A 435 10.77 -34.74 21.68
C VAL A 435 10.20 -34.84 23.10
N VAL A 436 10.86 -34.18 24.04
CA VAL A 436 10.49 -34.12 25.44
C VAL A 436 9.68 -32.85 25.69
N VAL A 437 8.47 -33.02 26.21
CA VAL A 437 7.55 -31.92 26.55
C VAL A 437 7.80 -31.46 27.99
N ASP A 438 7.84 -30.15 28.22
CA ASP A 438 7.92 -29.58 29.58
C ASP A 438 6.69 -30.03 30.39
N GLN A 439 6.92 -30.67 31.53
CA GLN A 439 5.86 -31.20 32.40
C GLN A 439 4.88 -30.13 32.84
N LYS A 440 5.32 -28.87 33.01
CA LYS A 440 4.45 -27.75 33.38
C LYS A 440 3.56 -27.24 32.24
N ARG A 441 3.82 -27.69 31.00
CA ARG A 441 3.20 -27.16 29.78
C ARG A 441 2.49 -28.22 28.95
N GLN A 442 2.15 -29.37 29.54
CA GLN A 442 1.43 -30.45 28.85
C GLN A 442 0.10 -29.99 28.26
N GLU A 443 -0.65 -29.15 28.99
CA GLU A 443 -1.91 -28.59 28.49
C GLU A 443 -1.72 -27.59 27.36
N LEU A 444 -0.66 -26.79 27.41
CA LEU A 444 -0.32 -25.86 26.33
C LEU A 444 0.08 -26.67 25.09
N TYR A 445 0.93 -27.68 25.25
CA TYR A 445 1.34 -28.61 24.18
C TYR A 445 0.14 -29.25 23.47
N ALA A 446 -0.83 -29.79 24.23
CA ALA A 446 -2.02 -30.41 23.66
C ALA A 446 -2.83 -29.45 22.76
N ARG A 447 -2.88 -28.15 23.09
CA ARG A 447 -3.59 -27.12 22.33
C ARG A 447 -2.90 -26.74 21.01
N LEU A 448 -1.65 -27.14 20.81
CA LEU A 448 -0.88 -26.86 19.59
C LEU A 448 -1.20 -27.83 18.46
N PHE A 449 -2.09 -28.80 18.71
CA PHE A 449 -2.59 -29.75 17.74
C PHE A 449 -4.08 -29.55 17.58
N SER A 450 -4.55 -29.55 16.34
CA SER A 450 -5.96 -29.44 16.00
C SER A 450 -6.19 -30.15 14.67
N THR A 451 -7.36 -30.73 14.49
CA THR A 451 -7.75 -31.19 13.15
C THR A 451 -8.00 -29.98 12.24
N PRO A 452 -7.92 -30.14 10.91
CA PRO A 452 -8.26 -29.07 9.99
C PRO A 452 -9.66 -28.50 10.25
N GLU A 453 -10.65 -29.35 10.49
CA GLU A 453 -12.05 -28.94 10.69
C GLU A 453 -12.21 -28.09 11.96
N GLN A 454 -11.51 -28.44 13.04
CA GLN A 454 -11.54 -27.65 14.28
C GLN A 454 -10.90 -26.27 14.07
N ALA A 455 -9.73 -26.23 13.42
CA ALA A 455 -9.02 -24.98 13.18
C ALA A 455 -9.78 -24.06 12.19
N GLU A 456 -10.47 -24.62 11.20
CA GLU A 456 -11.34 -23.89 10.29
C GLU A 456 -12.58 -23.34 11.01
N ALA A 457 -13.22 -24.11 11.88
CA ALA A 457 -14.35 -23.64 12.68
C ALA A 457 -13.95 -22.48 13.62
N ASP A 458 -12.82 -22.61 14.32
CA ASP A 458 -12.28 -21.55 15.17
C ASP A 458 -11.95 -20.29 14.36
N ALA A 459 -11.40 -20.47 13.14
CA ALA A 459 -11.09 -19.37 12.24
C ALA A 459 -12.34 -18.64 11.75
N GLU A 460 -13.46 -19.33 11.50
CA GLU A 460 -14.70 -18.69 11.06
C GLU A 460 -15.32 -17.84 12.18
N VAL A 461 -15.33 -18.35 13.42
CA VAL A 461 -15.76 -17.57 14.58
C VAL A 461 -14.90 -16.32 14.77
N LEU A 462 -13.58 -16.47 14.68
CA LEU A 462 -12.65 -15.33 14.78
C LEU A 462 -12.81 -14.35 13.61
N GLY A 463 -13.01 -14.84 12.39
CA GLY A 463 -13.18 -14.02 11.19
C GLY A 463 -14.37 -13.07 11.30
N ASN A 464 -15.43 -13.51 11.96
CA ASN A 464 -16.66 -12.74 12.21
C ASN A 464 -16.62 -11.89 13.49
N THR A 465 -15.55 -11.96 14.28
CA THR A 465 -15.39 -11.13 15.48
C THR A 465 -15.21 -9.67 15.10
N VAL A 466 -16.07 -8.79 15.62
CA VAL A 466 -16.01 -7.35 15.41
C VAL A 466 -14.94 -6.72 16.29
N ILE A 467 -14.11 -5.86 15.71
CA ILE A 467 -13.14 -5.04 16.44
C ILE A 467 -13.90 -3.91 17.12
N ASP A 468 -14.32 -4.11 18.36
CA ASP A 468 -14.96 -3.11 19.21
C ASP A 468 -14.03 -2.60 20.33
N ASP A 469 -14.54 -1.76 21.23
CA ASP A 469 -13.73 -1.23 22.34
C ASP A 469 -13.28 -2.33 23.31
N ALA A 470 -14.07 -3.40 23.49
CA ALA A 470 -13.72 -4.51 24.36
C ALA A 470 -12.59 -5.34 23.77
N PHE A 471 -12.65 -5.63 22.47
CA PHE A 471 -11.59 -6.29 21.72
C PHE A 471 -10.29 -5.48 21.77
N ILE A 472 -10.36 -4.17 21.52
CA ILE A 472 -9.19 -3.28 21.59
C ILE A 472 -8.60 -3.29 23.01
N GLN A 473 -9.42 -3.13 24.04
CA GLN A 473 -8.97 -3.10 25.43
C GLN A 473 -8.35 -4.45 25.85
N GLN A 474 -8.90 -5.58 25.41
CA GLN A 474 -8.34 -6.91 25.65
C GLN A 474 -6.89 -7.00 25.13
N HIS A 475 -6.62 -6.52 23.92
CA HIS A 475 -5.27 -6.54 23.33
C HIS A 475 -4.33 -5.45 23.89
N CYS A 476 -4.88 -4.33 24.35
CA CYS A 476 -4.10 -3.35 25.10
C CYS A 476 -3.67 -3.91 26.47
N ASN A 477 -4.55 -4.66 27.14
CA ASN A 477 -4.27 -5.26 28.45
C ASN A 477 -3.35 -6.49 28.38
N SER A 478 -3.28 -7.15 27.22
CA SER A 478 -2.35 -8.27 26.97
C SER A 478 -0.93 -7.78 26.68
N SER A 479 -0.76 -6.50 26.37
CA SER A 479 0.55 -5.88 26.11
C SER A 479 1.45 -5.92 27.35
N TYR A 480 2.71 -6.22 27.09
CA TYR A 480 3.71 -6.75 28.02
C TYR A 480 4.10 -5.71 29.08
N ASP A 481 3.79 -6.04 30.34
CA ASP A 481 4.14 -5.34 31.58
C ASP A 481 3.72 -3.84 31.69
N ASN A 482 3.65 -3.34 32.93
CA ASN A 482 3.32 -1.93 33.21
C ASN A 482 4.53 -0.99 32.98
N SER A 483 5.54 -1.39 32.20
CA SER A 483 6.64 -0.50 31.83
C SER A 483 6.19 0.58 30.86
N GLU A 484 7.05 1.56 30.66
CA GLU A 484 6.87 2.58 29.63
C GLU A 484 6.75 1.97 28.23
N LYS A 485 7.61 1.00 27.88
CA LYS A 485 7.55 0.28 26.60
C LYS A 485 6.25 -0.50 26.44
N GLY A 486 5.75 -1.11 27.52
CA GLY A 486 4.46 -1.80 27.54
C GLY A 486 3.30 -0.85 27.23
N ARG A 487 3.28 0.32 27.87
CA ARG A 487 2.27 1.38 27.60
C ARG A 487 2.36 1.94 26.19
N GLU A 488 3.57 2.18 25.68
CA GLU A 488 3.76 2.64 24.29
C GLU A 488 3.25 1.61 23.30
N HIS A 489 3.54 0.32 23.53
CA HIS A 489 3.03 -0.76 22.68
C HIS A 489 1.50 -0.85 22.73
N ALA A 490 0.90 -0.78 23.93
CA ALA A 490 -0.55 -0.76 24.09
C ALA A 490 -1.20 0.43 23.36
N ALA A 491 -0.59 1.63 23.42
CA ALA A 491 -1.07 2.80 22.69
C ALA A 491 -1.00 2.60 21.17
N LYS A 492 0.08 1.97 20.66
CA LYS A 492 0.19 1.59 19.25
C LYS A 492 -0.89 0.59 18.83
N VAL A 493 -1.16 -0.42 19.66
CA VAL A 493 -2.22 -1.41 19.44
C VAL A 493 -3.59 -0.73 19.41
N ALA A 494 -3.89 0.13 20.38
CA ALA A 494 -5.13 0.89 20.45
C ALA A 494 -5.35 1.76 19.20
N ALA A 495 -4.33 2.53 18.80
CA ALA A 495 -4.40 3.38 17.63
C ALA A 495 -4.61 2.56 16.35
N ARG A 496 -3.90 1.42 16.22
CA ARG A 496 -3.95 0.60 15.02
C ARG A 496 -5.27 -0.13 14.88
N LEU A 497 -5.73 -0.81 15.92
CA LEU A 497 -7.02 -1.51 15.93
C LEU A 497 -8.20 -0.52 15.90
N GLY A 498 -8.06 0.65 16.52
CA GLY A 498 -9.05 1.73 16.46
C GLY A 498 -9.36 2.19 15.03
N GLY A 499 -8.37 2.15 14.13
CA GLY A 499 -8.57 2.41 12.69
C GLY A 499 -9.47 1.39 11.98
N PHE A 500 -9.71 0.23 12.60
CA PHE A 500 -10.59 -0.83 12.09
C PHE A 500 -11.83 -1.03 12.97
N LYS A 501 -12.12 -0.11 13.90
CA LYS A 501 -13.26 -0.24 14.81
C LYS A 501 -14.57 -0.42 14.04
N GLY A 502 -15.38 -1.39 14.47
CA GLY A 502 -16.65 -1.77 13.84
C GLY A 502 -16.52 -2.73 12.65
N LYS A 503 -15.30 -3.07 12.21
CA LYS A 503 -15.07 -4.09 11.18
C LYS A 503 -14.84 -5.45 11.81
N THR A 504 -15.16 -6.52 11.08
CA THR A 504 -14.76 -7.87 11.48
C THR A 504 -13.25 -8.07 11.28
N LEU A 505 -12.64 -9.02 12.00
CA LEU A 505 -11.21 -9.33 11.84
C LEU A 505 -10.86 -9.75 10.41
N ARG A 506 -11.70 -10.56 9.77
CA ARG A 506 -11.54 -10.95 8.34
C ARG A 506 -11.43 -9.71 7.47
N ARG A 507 -12.41 -8.82 7.59
CA ARG A 507 -12.47 -7.59 6.80
C ARG A 507 -11.28 -6.67 7.06
N ALA A 508 -10.89 -6.48 8.32
CA ALA A 508 -9.76 -5.63 8.68
C ALA A 508 -8.43 -6.15 8.08
N VAL A 509 -8.20 -7.46 8.17
CA VAL A 509 -7.00 -8.09 7.61
C VAL A 509 -6.98 -8.02 6.09
N ASP A 510 -8.11 -8.26 5.43
CA ASP A 510 -8.20 -8.19 3.96
C ASP A 510 -8.04 -6.75 3.44
N ILE A 511 -8.52 -5.74 4.17
CA ILE A 511 -8.22 -4.33 3.89
C ILE A 511 -6.71 -4.08 3.99
N MET A 512 -6.08 -4.57 5.06
CA MET A 512 -4.64 -4.42 5.25
C MET A 512 -3.82 -5.11 4.16
N ALA A 513 -4.29 -6.25 3.67
CA ALA A 513 -3.65 -7.02 2.60
C ALA A 513 -3.97 -6.49 1.19
N GLY A 514 -4.99 -5.63 1.05
CA GLY A 514 -5.53 -5.23 -0.25
C GLY A 514 -6.20 -6.37 -1.04
N ALA A 515 -6.49 -7.50 -0.39
CA ALA A 515 -6.84 -8.75 -1.06
C ALA A 515 -8.35 -8.91 -1.34
N GLY A 516 -9.21 -8.16 -0.64
CA GLY A 516 -10.65 -8.17 -0.87
C GLY A 516 -11.13 -7.10 -1.86
N THR A 517 -10.38 -6.00 -2.01
CA THR A 517 -10.90 -4.79 -2.66
C THR A 517 -11.23 -5.00 -4.14
N ALA A 518 -10.33 -5.60 -4.93
CA ALA A 518 -10.56 -5.69 -6.37
C ALA A 518 -11.63 -6.70 -6.78
N GLN A 519 -11.66 -7.88 -6.16
CA GLN A 519 -12.64 -8.91 -6.49
C GLN A 519 -14.04 -8.57 -5.95
N GLU A 520 -14.14 -8.01 -4.74
CA GLU A 520 -15.39 -7.44 -4.24
C GLU A 520 -15.88 -6.31 -5.16
N LEU A 521 -15.02 -5.37 -5.53
CA LEU A 521 -15.35 -4.28 -6.45
C LEU A 521 -15.89 -4.83 -7.77
N LYS A 522 -15.24 -5.85 -8.33
CA LYS A 522 -15.69 -6.50 -9.56
C LYS A 522 -17.11 -7.08 -9.42
N GLY A 523 -17.41 -7.70 -8.27
CA GLY A 523 -18.76 -8.20 -7.96
C GLY A 523 -19.77 -7.05 -7.89
N TYR A 524 -19.45 -5.99 -7.14
CA TYR A 524 -20.30 -4.81 -7.02
C TYR A 524 -20.51 -4.08 -8.34
N LEU A 525 -19.48 -3.94 -9.17
CA LEU A 525 -19.58 -3.34 -10.51
C LEU A 525 -20.51 -4.16 -11.42
N ALA A 526 -20.46 -5.49 -11.36
CA ALA A 526 -21.35 -6.33 -12.15
C ALA A 526 -22.81 -6.13 -11.75
N ASP A 527 -23.11 -6.16 -10.45
CA ASP A 527 -24.47 -5.95 -9.92
C ASP A 527 -24.95 -4.52 -10.18
N ALA A 528 -24.10 -3.52 -9.98
CA ALA A 528 -24.43 -2.12 -10.20
C ALA A 528 -24.72 -1.84 -11.69
N ASN A 529 -23.93 -2.40 -12.62
CA ASN A 529 -24.19 -2.26 -14.06
C ASN A 529 -25.48 -2.95 -14.50
N HIS A 530 -25.79 -4.12 -13.92
CA HIS A 530 -27.07 -4.77 -14.15
C HIS A 530 -28.23 -3.84 -13.75
N ASN A 531 -28.13 -3.21 -12.58
CA ASN A 531 -29.11 -2.26 -12.07
C ASN A 531 -29.21 -0.98 -12.91
N LEU A 532 -28.06 -0.47 -13.38
CA LEU A 532 -28.00 0.67 -14.28
C LEU A 532 -28.80 0.40 -15.56
N LEU A 533 -28.54 -0.73 -16.22
CA LEU A 533 -29.24 -1.11 -17.46
C LEU A 533 -30.73 -1.32 -17.26
N ALA A 534 -31.14 -1.86 -16.11
CA ALA A 534 -32.55 -2.10 -15.78
C ALA A 534 -33.37 -0.81 -15.56
N THR A 535 -32.72 0.30 -15.18
CA THR A 535 -33.41 1.49 -14.65
C THR A 535 -33.10 2.80 -15.39
N SER A 536 -31.96 2.90 -16.06
CA SER A 536 -31.47 4.13 -16.70
C SER A 536 -31.85 4.21 -18.17
N ARG A 537 -32.53 5.29 -18.57
CA ARG A 537 -32.83 5.58 -19.98
C ARG A 537 -31.58 6.00 -20.76
N THR A 538 -30.73 6.84 -20.16
CA THR A 538 -29.49 7.32 -20.80
C THR A 538 -28.54 6.17 -21.11
N ALA A 539 -28.36 5.22 -20.18
CA ALA A 539 -27.50 4.04 -20.42
C ALA A 539 -28.03 3.12 -21.53
N ASN A 540 -29.30 3.28 -21.91
CA ASN A 540 -29.98 2.61 -23.02
C ASN A 540 -30.14 3.52 -24.26
N GLY A 541 -29.39 4.62 -24.35
CA GLY A 541 -29.35 5.49 -25.54
C GLY A 541 -30.44 6.55 -25.63
N THR A 542 -31.28 6.71 -24.60
CA THR A 542 -32.37 7.70 -24.59
C THR A 542 -32.03 8.90 -23.72
N ILE A 543 -31.84 10.06 -24.35
CA ILE A 543 -31.70 11.36 -23.66
C ILE A 543 -33.11 11.98 -23.54
N ASP A 544 -33.66 11.98 -22.32
CA ASP A 544 -34.96 12.60 -22.06
C ASP A 544 -34.81 14.06 -21.59
N THR A 545 -35.16 14.99 -22.49
CA THR A 545 -35.24 16.43 -22.23
C THR A 545 -36.66 16.91 -21.91
N SER A 546 -37.66 16.02 -21.87
CA SER A 546 -39.08 16.41 -21.73
C SER A 546 -39.50 16.85 -20.33
N ALA A 547 -38.63 16.72 -19.33
CA ALA A 547 -38.97 17.01 -17.93
C ALA A 547 -39.05 18.50 -17.59
N SER A 548 -38.34 19.36 -18.33
CA SER A 548 -38.46 20.82 -18.25
C SER A 548 -37.98 21.48 -19.55
N SER A 549 -38.54 22.65 -19.85
CA SER A 549 -38.22 23.45 -21.04
C SER A 549 -36.73 23.83 -21.11
N THR A 550 -36.10 24.01 -19.96
CA THR A 550 -34.70 24.44 -19.80
C THR A 550 -33.69 23.30 -19.81
N LYS A 551 -34.13 22.04 -19.66
CA LYS A 551 -33.21 20.89 -19.53
C LYS A 551 -32.32 20.71 -20.77
N ALA A 552 -32.85 20.94 -21.95
CA ALA A 552 -32.06 20.85 -23.19
C ALA A 552 -30.86 21.83 -23.20
N ALA A 553 -30.96 22.96 -22.50
CA ALA A 553 -29.90 23.95 -22.45
C ALA A 553 -28.73 23.55 -21.54
N SER A 554 -28.96 22.70 -20.53
CA SER A 554 -27.93 22.23 -19.60
C SER A 554 -27.20 20.97 -20.07
N MET A 555 -27.73 20.27 -21.07
CA MET A 555 -27.11 19.06 -21.63
C MET A 555 -26.00 19.41 -22.63
N GLU A 556 -24.99 18.56 -22.71
CA GLU A 556 -24.04 18.56 -23.81
C GLU A 556 -24.72 18.12 -25.12
N SER A 557 -24.23 18.62 -26.25
CA SER A 557 -24.76 18.27 -27.58
C SER A 557 -24.17 16.95 -28.07
N ILE A 558 -24.47 15.86 -27.37
CA ILE A 558 -24.05 14.49 -27.69
C ILE A 558 -25.22 13.66 -28.19
N ASP A 559 -24.95 12.67 -29.05
CA ASP A 559 -25.98 11.73 -29.49
C ASP A 559 -26.31 10.67 -28.42
N GLY A 560 -27.34 9.87 -28.69
CA GLY A 560 -27.81 8.85 -27.75
C GLY A 560 -26.78 7.76 -27.45
N ASP A 561 -26.02 7.32 -28.46
CA ASP A 561 -25.04 6.24 -28.31
C ASP A 561 -23.84 6.72 -27.51
N GLU A 562 -23.36 7.93 -27.79
CA GLU A 562 -22.31 8.58 -27.01
C GLU A 562 -22.75 8.82 -25.56
N ALA A 563 -23.98 9.30 -25.34
CA ALA A 563 -24.54 9.46 -23.99
C ALA A 563 -24.65 8.12 -23.24
N ALA A 564 -24.99 7.03 -23.92
CA ALA A 564 -25.05 5.70 -23.32
C ALA A 564 -23.66 5.19 -22.93
N ALA A 565 -22.67 5.35 -23.80
CA ALA A 565 -21.29 4.96 -23.52
C ALA A 565 -20.72 5.76 -22.34
N ARG A 566 -20.87 7.08 -22.36
CA ARG A 566 -20.47 7.97 -21.25
C ARG A 566 -21.18 7.60 -19.95
N ALA A 567 -22.50 7.38 -19.98
CA ALA A 567 -23.26 7.03 -18.78
C ALA A 567 -22.79 5.72 -18.13
N LYS A 568 -22.39 4.70 -18.91
CA LYS A 568 -21.84 3.44 -18.37
C LYS A 568 -20.46 3.66 -17.77
N ALA A 569 -19.55 4.27 -18.52
CA ALA A 569 -18.18 4.53 -18.05
C ALA A 569 -18.16 5.42 -16.79
N ASN A 570 -18.99 6.46 -16.75
CA ASN A 570 -19.12 7.35 -15.61
C ASN A 570 -19.70 6.63 -14.39
N PHE A 571 -20.66 5.72 -14.59
CA PHE A 571 -21.23 4.93 -13.52
C PHE A 571 -20.22 3.93 -12.94
N ASP A 572 -19.40 3.29 -13.77
CA ASP A 572 -18.30 2.43 -13.31
C ASP A 572 -17.28 3.19 -12.45
N LYS A 573 -16.90 4.40 -12.88
CA LYS A 573 -16.03 5.29 -12.11
C LYS A 573 -16.68 5.69 -10.78
N ALA A 574 -17.97 6.04 -10.80
CA ALA A 574 -18.71 6.43 -9.61
C ALA A 574 -18.86 5.28 -8.60
N ILE A 575 -19.10 4.05 -9.07
CA ILE A 575 -19.15 2.85 -8.20
C ILE A 575 -17.77 2.51 -7.64
N SER A 576 -16.72 2.64 -8.45
CA SER A 576 -15.33 2.48 -7.97
C SER A 576 -15.00 3.49 -6.88
N LEU A 577 -15.32 4.78 -7.09
CA LEU A 577 -15.15 5.83 -6.08
C LEU A 577 -15.97 5.54 -4.81
N ALA A 578 -17.25 5.18 -4.96
CA ALA A 578 -18.12 4.80 -3.84
C ALA A 578 -17.52 3.63 -3.05
N PHE A 579 -17.01 2.63 -3.74
CA PHE A 579 -16.37 1.48 -3.12
C PHE A 579 -15.09 1.87 -2.39
N GLU A 580 -14.19 2.64 -3.00
CA GLU A 580 -12.97 3.16 -2.36
C GLU A 580 -13.27 3.96 -1.09
N GLN A 581 -14.34 4.78 -1.12
CA GLN A 581 -14.77 5.60 0.01
C GLN A 581 -15.61 4.85 1.05
N ARG A 582 -15.99 3.59 0.81
CA ARG A 582 -16.91 2.83 1.69
C ARG A 582 -16.43 2.71 3.12
N ASP A 583 -15.11 2.73 3.33
CA ASP A 583 -14.48 2.62 4.65
C ASP A 583 -14.06 3.98 5.23
N ALA A 584 -14.30 5.09 4.53
CA ALA A 584 -13.91 6.43 4.97
C ALA A 584 -14.67 6.91 6.23
N ASP A 585 -14.06 7.86 6.94
CA ASP A 585 -14.67 8.51 8.10
C ASP A 585 -15.54 9.70 7.66
N PHE A 586 -16.84 9.59 7.93
CA PHE A 586 -17.85 10.63 7.70
C PHE A 586 -18.22 11.31 9.02
N SER A 587 -17.24 11.93 9.68
CA SER A 587 -17.40 12.65 10.95
C SER A 587 -18.21 13.96 10.88
N SER A 588 -18.70 14.34 9.69
CA SER A 588 -19.57 15.51 9.53
C SER A 588 -20.46 15.41 8.28
N ALA A 589 -21.59 16.12 8.29
CA ALA A 589 -22.47 16.28 7.12
C ALA A 589 -21.75 16.89 5.91
N SER A 590 -20.76 17.77 6.12
CA SER A 590 -19.96 18.35 5.04
C SER A 590 -19.17 17.30 4.26
N LYS A 591 -18.63 16.27 4.93
CA LYS A 591 -17.91 15.18 4.24
C LYS A 591 -18.88 14.29 3.44
N VAL A 592 -20.08 14.06 3.99
CA VAL A 592 -21.14 13.33 3.28
C VAL A 592 -21.56 14.08 2.02
N ARG A 593 -21.76 15.39 2.12
CA ARG A 593 -22.04 16.27 0.98
C ARG A 593 -20.96 16.17 -0.10
N GLN A 594 -19.68 16.30 0.28
CA GLN A 594 -18.56 16.18 -0.64
C GLN A 594 -18.59 14.86 -1.41
N LEU A 595 -18.76 13.72 -0.72
CA LEU A 595 -18.88 12.42 -1.39
C LEU A 595 -20.04 12.38 -2.38
N VAL A 596 -21.24 12.80 -1.95
CA VAL A 596 -22.44 12.74 -2.79
C VAL A 596 -22.29 13.62 -4.03
N GLU A 597 -21.80 14.84 -3.88
CA GLU A 597 -21.58 15.77 -4.99
C GLU A 597 -20.43 15.31 -5.90
N SER A 598 -19.35 14.72 -5.38
CA SER A 598 -18.29 14.11 -6.21
C SER A 598 -18.79 12.94 -7.04
N ILE A 599 -19.62 12.06 -6.46
CA ILE A 599 -20.27 10.98 -7.20
C ILE A 599 -21.21 11.56 -8.27
N ALA A 600 -22.01 12.56 -7.93
CA ALA A 600 -22.90 13.22 -8.90
C ALA A 600 -22.13 13.88 -10.06
N ALA A 601 -21.00 14.53 -9.76
CA ALA A 601 -20.11 15.11 -10.76
C ALA A 601 -19.52 14.03 -11.67
N GLN A 602 -19.03 12.92 -11.10
CA GLN A 602 -18.50 11.79 -11.86
C GLN A 602 -19.54 11.17 -12.80
N ILE A 603 -20.78 11.07 -12.33
CA ILE A 603 -21.93 10.57 -13.11
C ILE A 603 -22.24 11.47 -14.32
N ASN A 604 -22.17 12.79 -14.12
CA ASN A 604 -22.58 13.79 -15.11
C ASN A 604 -21.43 14.30 -15.99
N ASP A 605 -20.20 13.84 -15.77
CA ASP A 605 -19.01 14.22 -16.54
C ASP A 605 -19.22 14.05 -18.05
N GLY A 606 -19.09 15.16 -18.78
CA GLY A 606 -19.34 15.22 -20.23
C GLY A 606 -20.77 14.91 -20.68
N ILE A 607 -21.76 14.87 -19.78
CA ILE A 607 -23.20 14.74 -20.11
C ILE A 607 -23.92 16.05 -19.86
N VAL A 608 -23.59 16.70 -18.75
CA VAL A 608 -24.11 18.01 -18.36
C VAL A 608 -22.99 19.04 -18.51
N LYS A 609 -23.34 20.26 -18.91
CA LYS A 609 -22.38 21.38 -19.03
C LYS A 609 -21.72 21.68 -17.70
N GLU A 610 -20.46 22.09 -17.76
CA GLU A 610 -19.70 22.52 -16.59
C GLU A 610 -20.45 23.63 -15.82
N GLY A 611 -20.41 23.56 -14.48
CA GLY A 611 -21.11 24.48 -13.60
C GLY A 611 -22.63 24.24 -13.46
N SER A 612 -23.21 23.26 -14.17
CA SER A 612 -24.66 22.98 -14.15
C SER A 612 -25.02 21.71 -13.35
N LEU A 613 -24.24 21.34 -12.34
CA LEU A 613 -24.46 20.10 -11.58
C LEU A 613 -25.77 20.13 -10.77
N ILE A 614 -26.02 21.22 -10.06
CA ILE A 614 -27.24 21.41 -9.25
C ILE A 614 -28.37 21.91 -10.14
N ARG A 615 -29.60 21.46 -9.86
CA ARG A 615 -30.79 21.90 -10.60
C ARG A 615 -31.09 23.37 -10.34
N THR A 616 -31.12 24.20 -11.40
CA THR A 616 -31.37 25.66 -11.32
C THR A 616 -32.46 26.18 -12.27
N GLY A 617 -33.22 25.28 -12.92
CA GLY A 617 -34.17 25.60 -13.99
C GLY A 617 -35.55 26.08 -13.51
N GLU A 618 -36.62 25.50 -14.06
CA GLU A 618 -38.01 25.68 -13.59
C GLU A 618 -38.44 24.49 -12.70
N ASP A 619 -39.46 24.70 -11.86
CA ASP A 619 -40.10 23.61 -11.12
C ASP A 619 -40.69 22.57 -12.10
N SER A 620 -40.74 21.30 -11.68
CA SER A 620 -41.31 20.26 -12.54
C SER A 620 -42.83 20.30 -12.48
N ASP A 621 -43.47 20.55 -13.62
CA ASP A 621 -44.94 20.41 -13.76
C ASP A 621 -45.38 18.94 -13.87
N LYS A 622 -44.44 18.03 -14.15
CA LYS A 622 -44.71 16.61 -14.44
C LYS A 622 -44.57 15.73 -13.20
N TYR A 623 -43.62 16.05 -12.33
CA TYR A 623 -43.26 15.23 -11.19
C TYR A 623 -43.32 16.05 -9.90
N PRO A 624 -43.72 15.44 -8.77
CA PRO A 624 -43.91 16.15 -7.51
C PRO A 624 -42.58 16.39 -6.78
N TYR A 625 -41.58 16.94 -7.48
CA TYR A 625 -40.28 17.20 -6.91
C TYR A 625 -40.28 18.40 -5.96
N THR A 626 -39.31 18.44 -5.05
CA THR A 626 -39.05 19.61 -4.20
C THR A 626 -38.89 20.86 -5.05
N ARG A 627 -39.47 21.98 -4.60
CA ARG A 627 -39.41 23.25 -5.33
C ARG A 627 -38.01 23.85 -5.28
N LEU A 628 -37.64 24.62 -6.30
CA LEU A 628 -36.28 25.14 -6.43
C LEU A 628 -35.87 26.11 -5.32
N ASP A 629 -36.80 26.91 -4.82
CA ASP A 629 -36.57 27.82 -3.69
C ASP A 629 -36.39 27.09 -2.36
N GLU A 630 -36.91 25.86 -2.24
CA GLU A 630 -36.78 24.98 -1.08
C GLU A 630 -35.59 24.00 -1.20
N LEU A 631 -35.05 23.81 -2.41
CA LEU A 631 -34.04 22.79 -2.72
C LEU A 631 -32.75 22.92 -1.90
N PRO A 632 -32.16 24.11 -1.67
CA PRO A 632 -30.95 24.23 -0.84
C PRO A 632 -31.15 23.71 0.59
N ALA A 633 -32.29 24.05 1.22
CA ALA A 633 -32.61 23.60 2.56
C ALA A 633 -32.89 22.09 2.61
N ALA A 634 -33.54 21.54 1.57
CA ALA A 634 -33.77 20.10 1.45
C ALA A 634 -32.45 19.32 1.30
N MET A 635 -31.50 19.83 0.51
CA MET A 635 -30.16 19.24 0.38
C MET A 635 -29.40 19.25 1.71
N GLU A 636 -29.38 20.38 2.41
CA GLU A 636 -28.73 20.50 3.73
C GLU A 636 -29.31 19.49 4.72
N GLN A 637 -30.63 19.42 4.83
CA GLN A 637 -31.32 18.44 5.67
C GLN A 637 -30.97 17.00 5.28
N PHE A 638 -30.96 16.67 3.98
CA PHE A 638 -30.60 15.32 3.51
C PHE A 638 -29.18 14.93 3.95
N TYR A 639 -28.20 15.83 3.81
CA TYR A 639 -26.82 15.54 4.21
C TYR A 639 -26.67 15.38 5.72
N GLU A 640 -27.39 16.16 6.52
CA GLU A 640 -27.42 16.02 7.98
C GLU A 640 -28.04 14.69 8.42
N GLU A 641 -29.19 14.33 7.86
CA GLU A 641 -29.88 13.08 8.18
C GLU A 641 -29.07 11.85 7.72
N LEU A 642 -28.49 11.90 6.52
CA LEU A 642 -27.62 10.83 6.04
C LEU A 642 -26.37 10.68 6.92
N HIS A 643 -25.76 11.79 7.35
CA HIS A 643 -24.66 11.76 8.30
C HIS A 643 -25.05 11.10 9.63
N GLN A 644 -26.19 11.47 10.21
CA GLN A 644 -26.69 10.86 11.46
C GLN A 644 -26.93 9.36 11.28
N LYS A 645 -27.53 8.95 10.16
CA LYS A 645 -27.78 7.54 9.84
C LYS A 645 -26.47 6.75 9.64
N LEU A 646 -25.49 7.32 8.94
CA LEU A 646 -24.19 6.67 8.69
C LEU A 646 -23.31 6.54 9.95
N THR A 647 -23.49 7.43 10.92
CA THR A 647 -22.71 7.44 12.17
C THR A 647 -23.41 6.72 13.32
N ASN A 648 -24.72 6.46 13.21
CA ASN A 648 -25.46 5.67 14.18
C ASN A 648 -25.30 4.16 13.90
N PRO A 649 -24.64 3.39 14.78
CA PRO A 649 -24.41 1.96 14.60
C PRO A 649 -25.70 1.12 14.59
N ASP A 650 -26.80 1.65 15.14
CA ASP A 650 -28.10 0.95 15.19
C ASP A 650 -28.93 1.15 13.91
N SER A 651 -28.47 1.93 12.95
CA SER A 651 -29.21 2.15 11.70
C SER A 651 -29.19 0.89 10.82
N ASP A 652 -30.35 0.48 10.32
CA ASP A 652 -30.48 -0.58 9.30
C ASP A 652 -29.89 -0.09 7.96
N PRO A 653 -28.77 -0.65 7.47
CA PRO A 653 -28.13 -0.18 6.24
C PRO A 653 -29.04 -0.26 5.01
N VAL A 654 -30.00 -1.20 4.98
CA VAL A 654 -30.95 -1.33 3.86
C VAL A 654 -31.94 -0.16 3.87
N GLU A 655 -32.39 0.26 5.06
CA GLU A 655 -33.25 1.43 5.20
C GLU A 655 -32.51 2.72 4.85
N VAL A 656 -31.24 2.86 5.26
CA VAL A 656 -30.41 4.02 4.91
C VAL A 656 -30.17 4.08 3.38
N ALA A 657 -29.92 2.94 2.74
CA ALA A 657 -29.77 2.86 1.29
C ALA A 657 -31.07 3.24 0.55
N ALA A 658 -32.22 2.76 1.03
CA ALA A 658 -33.54 3.16 0.51
C ALA A 658 -33.78 4.67 0.69
N PHE A 659 -33.38 5.24 1.82
CA PHE A 659 -33.50 6.67 2.10
C PHE A 659 -32.74 7.51 1.05
N CYS A 660 -31.53 7.11 0.69
CA CYS A 660 -30.76 7.76 -0.36
C CYS A 660 -31.48 7.76 -1.71
N GLU A 661 -32.06 6.64 -2.13
CA GLU A 661 -32.77 6.57 -3.41
C GLU A 661 -34.07 7.36 -3.41
N TYR A 662 -34.82 7.29 -2.31
CA TYR A 662 -36.08 8.01 -2.16
C TYR A 662 -35.87 9.54 -2.26
N HIS A 663 -34.88 10.07 -1.54
CA HIS A 663 -34.62 11.50 -1.55
C HIS A 663 -33.94 11.98 -2.83
N ILE A 664 -32.86 11.33 -3.27
CA ILE A 664 -32.08 11.82 -4.43
C ILE A 664 -32.87 11.69 -5.74
N ASP A 665 -33.56 10.56 -6.00
CA ASP A 665 -34.24 10.33 -7.29
C ASP A 665 -35.73 10.68 -7.26
N LEU A 666 -36.45 10.30 -6.20
CA LEU A 666 -37.91 10.29 -6.21
C LEU A 666 -38.57 11.55 -5.65
N VAL A 667 -37.93 12.22 -4.67
CA VAL A 667 -38.49 13.37 -3.96
C VAL A 667 -37.79 14.67 -4.34
N ASP A 668 -36.51 14.82 -4.00
CA ASP A 668 -35.88 16.14 -4.01
C ASP A 668 -35.27 16.48 -5.37
N HIS A 669 -34.73 15.47 -6.05
CA HIS A 669 -34.18 15.58 -7.40
C HIS A 669 -33.13 16.71 -7.48
N PHE A 670 -32.06 16.57 -6.68
CA PHE A 670 -31.04 17.60 -6.42
C PHE A 670 -30.31 18.10 -7.68
N PHE A 671 -30.00 17.18 -8.59
CA PHE A 671 -29.08 17.43 -9.70
C PHE A 671 -29.81 17.74 -11.01
N ALA A 672 -29.15 18.47 -11.90
CA ALA A 672 -29.74 18.85 -13.20
C ALA A 672 -30.03 17.63 -14.11
N ASP A 673 -29.19 16.60 -14.03
CA ASP A 673 -29.44 15.28 -14.58
C ASP A 673 -28.77 14.19 -13.71
N GLY A 674 -29.05 12.92 -14.02
CA GLY A 674 -28.35 11.81 -13.39
C GLY A 674 -28.79 11.47 -11.95
N CYS A 675 -29.87 12.06 -11.41
CA CYS A 675 -30.36 11.76 -10.05
C CYS A 675 -30.53 10.26 -9.80
N GLY A 676 -31.25 9.52 -10.66
CA GLY A 676 -31.43 8.07 -10.47
C GLY A 676 -30.13 7.25 -10.52
N LYS A 677 -29.12 7.70 -11.28
CA LYS A 677 -27.78 7.07 -11.30
C LYS A 677 -27.01 7.41 -10.01
N THR A 678 -27.02 8.68 -9.62
CA THR A 678 -26.38 9.15 -8.38
C THR A 678 -26.98 8.47 -7.15
N ALA A 679 -28.31 8.43 -7.05
CA ALA A 679 -29.07 7.71 -6.03
C ALA A 679 -28.60 6.27 -5.86
N LYS A 680 -28.48 5.53 -6.98
CA LYS A 680 -28.03 4.12 -6.99
C LYS A 680 -26.57 3.97 -6.61
N ALA A 681 -25.70 4.89 -7.00
CA ALA A 681 -24.31 4.89 -6.57
C ALA A 681 -24.18 5.15 -5.06
N ILE A 682 -24.96 6.08 -4.50
CA ILE A 682 -24.97 6.39 -3.06
C ILE A 682 -25.64 5.28 -2.24
N SER A 683 -26.73 4.69 -2.71
CA SER A 683 -27.34 3.53 -2.05
C SER A 683 -26.40 2.32 -2.07
N SER A 684 -25.69 2.12 -3.19
CA SER A 684 -24.64 1.10 -3.29
C SER A 684 -23.50 1.37 -2.31
N PHE A 685 -23.04 2.63 -2.15
CA PHE A 685 -22.05 3.01 -1.15
C PHE A 685 -22.45 2.56 0.26
N VAL A 686 -23.70 2.82 0.66
CA VAL A 686 -24.22 2.42 1.98
C VAL A 686 -24.19 0.90 2.16
N LEU A 687 -24.61 0.14 1.14
CA LEU A 687 -24.63 -1.32 1.18
C LEU A 687 -23.22 -1.92 1.15
N MET A 688 -22.33 -1.38 0.31
CA MET A 688 -20.91 -1.77 0.24
C MET A 688 -20.19 -1.53 1.57
N ARG A 689 -20.49 -0.41 2.24
CA ARG A 689 -19.98 -0.10 3.59
C ARG A 689 -20.43 -1.12 4.63
N ALA A 690 -21.64 -1.65 4.48
CA ALA A 690 -22.19 -2.70 5.35
C ALA A 690 -21.84 -4.14 4.89
N GLY A 691 -21.10 -4.31 3.79
CA GLY A 691 -20.79 -5.63 3.23
C GLY A 691 -22.01 -6.39 2.68
N LEU A 692 -23.09 -5.67 2.33
CA LEU A 692 -24.33 -6.26 1.82
C LEU A 692 -24.33 -6.30 0.29
N SER A 693 -25.15 -7.20 -0.27
CA SER A 693 -25.42 -7.25 -1.71
C SER A 693 -26.20 -6.03 -2.19
N LEU A 694 -26.06 -5.66 -3.46
CA LEU A 694 -26.86 -4.57 -4.07
C LEU A 694 -28.30 -5.05 -4.36
N PRO A 695 -29.30 -4.15 -4.40
CA PRO A 695 -30.66 -4.50 -4.79
C PRO A 695 -30.70 -5.09 -6.22
N SER A 696 -31.70 -5.93 -6.53
CA SER A 696 -31.92 -6.44 -7.88
C SER A 696 -33.20 -5.88 -8.49
N TYR A 697 -33.08 -4.93 -9.44
CA TYR A 697 -34.21 -4.25 -10.10
C TYR A 697 -34.86 -5.08 -11.22
N LYS A 698 -35.39 -6.27 -10.89
CA LYS A 698 -35.90 -7.22 -11.90
C LYS A 698 -37.12 -6.74 -12.70
N GLY A 699 -38.05 -5.99 -12.10
CA GLY A 699 -39.17 -5.39 -12.84
C GLY A 699 -38.81 -4.09 -13.55
N GLY A 700 -37.53 -3.71 -13.53
CA GLY A 700 -37.00 -2.57 -14.26
C GLY A 700 -37.52 -1.21 -13.79
N ARG A 701 -37.39 -0.22 -14.67
CA ARG A 701 -37.74 1.18 -14.39
C ARG A 701 -39.19 1.38 -13.99
N ASP A 702 -40.13 0.75 -14.69
CA ASP A 702 -41.57 1.01 -14.48
C ASP A 702 -42.05 0.51 -13.10
N GLU A 703 -41.55 -0.65 -12.65
CA GLU A 703 -41.81 -1.14 -11.31
C GLU A 703 -41.24 -0.19 -10.25
N TYR A 704 -40.02 0.30 -10.43
CA TYR A 704 -39.37 1.23 -9.52
C TYR A 704 -40.20 2.51 -9.31
N TYR A 705 -40.64 3.17 -10.38
CA TYR A 705 -41.42 4.42 -10.27
C TYR A 705 -42.89 4.19 -9.85
N LYS A 706 -43.40 2.96 -9.81
CA LYS A 706 -44.73 2.66 -9.26
C LYS A 706 -44.83 3.02 -7.77
N HIS A 707 -43.70 2.97 -7.08
CA HIS A 707 -43.54 3.26 -5.65
C HIS A 707 -43.08 4.70 -5.37
N ALA A 708 -43.03 5.57 -6.39
CA ALA A 708 -42.70 6.99 -6.23
C ALA A 708 -43.85 7.77 -5.55
N PRO A 709 -43.54 8.84 -4.80
CA PRO A 709 -44.57 9.71 -4.23
C PRO A 709 -45.42 10.37 -5.33
N ARG A 710 -46.68 10.65 -5.01
CA ARG A 710 -47.66 11.25 -5.94
C ARG A 710 -47.94 12.73 -5.66
N SER A 711 -47.40 13.26 -4.57
CA SER A 711 -47.56 14.63 -4.11
C SER A 711 -46.21 15.17 -3.64
N ILE A 712 -46.04 16.50 -3.70
CA ILE A 712 -44.82 17.14 -3.22
C ILE A 712 -44.72 16.87 -1.71
N VAL A 713 -43.57 16.37 -1.27
CA VAL A 713 -43.32 16.04 0.13
C VAL A 713 -43.38 17.32 0.98
N ARG A 714 -43.76 17.19 2.25
CA ARG A 714 -43.97 18.26 3.25
C ARG A 714 -45.29 19.01 3.11
N VAL A 715 -46.11 18.69 2.11
CA VAL A 715 -47.48 19.22 1.98
C VAL A 715 -48.48 18.38 2.80
N ASP A 716 -48.34 17.05 2.78
CA ASP A 716 -49.18 16.12 3.54
C ASP A 716 -48.32 15.03 4.20
N GLN A 717 -48.00 15.25 5.48
CA GLN A 717 -47.13 14.35 6.25
C GLN A 717 -47.67 12.91 6.36
N ILE A 718 -48.99 12.71 6.26
CA ILE A 718 -49.59 11.37 6.31
C ILE A 718 -49.34 10.65 4.98
N ALA A 719 -49.58 11.34 3.86
CA ALA A 719 -49.28 10.82 2.53
C ALA A 719 -47.78 10.55 2.34
N ASP A 720 -46.92 11.44 2.82
CA ASP A 720 -45.46 11.30 2.73
C ASP A 720 -44.97 10.07 3.48
N ARG A 721 -45.45 9.87 4.72
CA ARG A 721 -45.10 8.69 5.51
C ARG A 721 -45.57 7.40 4.83
N ALA A 722 -46.76 7.40 4.25
CA ALA A 722 -47.29 6.24 3.53
C ALA A 722 -46.45 5.93 2.27
N ALA A 723 -46.08 6.95 1.50
CA ALA A 723 -45.23 6.80 0.31
C ALA A 723 -43.83 6.30 0.66
N TRP A 724 -43.21 6.84 1.72
CA TRP A 724 -41.92 6.35 2.22
C TRP A 724 -41.99 4.87 2.64
N GLN A 725 -43.03 4.49 3.40
CA GLN A 725 -43.18 3.10 3.84
C GLN A 725 -43.41 2.14 2.67
N ASP A 726 -44.21 2.53 1.68
CA ASP A 726 -44.41 1.72 0.46
C ASP A 726 -43.08 1.51 -0.30
N PHE A 727 -42.32 2.59 -0.51
CA PHE A 727 -41.01 2.51 -1.16
C PHE A 727 -40.00 1.68 -0.34
N LEU A 728 -39.95 1.85 0.97
CA LEU A 728 -39.05 1.12 1.85
C LEU A 728 -39.32 -0.40 1.80
N GLN A 729 -40.59 -0.82 1.82
CA GLN A 729 -40.95 -2.23 1.71
C GLN A 729 -40.57 -2.80 0.34
N TYR A 730 -40.81 -2.04 -0.73
CA TYR A 730 -40.36 -2.41 -2.07
C TYR A 730 -38.82 -2.57 -2.12
N TYR A 731 -38.07 -1.60 -1.59
CA TYR A 731 -36.60 -1.63 -1.58
C TYR A 731 -36.05 -2.82 -0.79
N LYS A 732 -36.60 -3.09 0.41
CA LYS A 732 -36.22 -4.25 1.24
C LYS A 732 -36.42 -5.58 0.51
N SER A 733 -37.43 -5.68 -0.35
CA SER A 733 -37.68 -6.91 -1.12
C SER A 733 -36.62 -7.21 -2.19
N MET A 734 -35.84 -6.19 -2.61
CA MET A 734 -34.84 -6.31 -3.67
C MET A 734 -33.44 -6.64 -3.15
N VAL A 735 -33.13 -6.32 -1.89
CA VAL A 735 -31.83 -6.60 -1.27
C VAL A 735 -31.82 -8.00 -0.69
N LYS A 736 -30.91 -8.85 -1.15
CA LYS A 736 -30.72 -10.16 -0.50
C LYS A 736 -30.01 -9.92 0.82
N THR A 737 -30.73 -10.06 1.92
CA THR A 737 -30.10 -10.38 3.19
C THR A 737 -29.77 -11.87 3.12
N ASP A 738 -28.51 -12.27 3.32
CA ASP A 738 -28.08 -13.68 3.32
C ASP A 738 -28.69 -14.52 4.47
N ASN A 739 -29.82 -14.09 5.02
CA ASN A 739 -30.68 -14.82 5.96
C ASN A 739 -31.45 -15.97 5.29
N GLY A 740 -30.86 -16.62 4.28
CA GLY A 740 -31.06 -18.05 4.11
C GLY A 740 -30.36 -18.73 5.28
N GLY A 741 -31.00 -18.70 6.46
CA GLY A 741 -30.46 -19.26 7.68
C GLY A 741 -29.90 -20.67 7.48
N ILE A 742 -28.65 -20.84 7.93
CA ILE A 742 -28.19 -22.09 8.52
C ILE A 742 -28.85 -22.23 9.88
#